data_AF-A0ABD4L162-F1
#
_entry.id   AF-A0ABD4L162-F1
#
_cell.length_a   1.000
_cell.length_b   1.000
_cell.length_c   1.000
_cell.angle_alpha   90.00
_cell.angle_beta   90.00
_cell.angle_gamma   90.00
#
_symmetry.space_group_name_H-M   'P 1'
#
loop_
_entity.id
_entity.type
_entity.pdbx_description
1 polymer ?
#
loop_
_entity_poly.entity_id
_entity_poly.type
_entity_poly.pdbx_seq_one_letter_code
_entity_poly.pdbx_strand_id
1 'polypeptide(L)'
;MAELEFEDIQGILLSGYAGLPEARFLLLTFGEAAAARAWLGEALPRIEAAAAGRPQGGSRLHLAFTWTGLEHLGLSWQALKGFAREFREGMAGSARRSRLLGDTGGSAPEHWQWGGPDGEPLHALLMLYAATPGEMETRLASEWAALGAAGIRVVSALTSRSLPDGREHFGFRDGISDPKLAGVSTSRDARQRVALGEFVLGYPNARDQLTLRPLVDPIEDPAGLLPEVVEDSDLRDFGRNGSYLVFRQLSQDVAGFWGWIADQAPTPEARLALAAKLVGRWPDGESLIRAPRRPSGAGPDNDFGYHQEDPDGLRCPLGAHIRRANPRDMLPPRPGTEASLAINHRHRLLRRGRPYGPPLAEGLDPEALLAAGDDGVERGLHFLCFNAEPSRQFEFVQHTWLENANFAGLRGESDPLVGSRGAGDKGGDAFSVPEEPVRCRYQGLPRFVRVRGGGYFFLPGLRALRYLAAPPRGLTTEPSAPAPPAVLLPDTWWLRGGRAINDALERGLALSRRATRLRNGVDRLLQWPLTDALQAWLRWRRRHYAIDADLGLAEERELAGEAEVARRITEQMSEFLLRTYRHGTAERAGNTKTHGLLKAQFEVLELPEPLRVGLFREPRAFEAWARFGGPGPRVVADMRDNGVLSLGVKVLGVPGETLLDDEAHTQDFSGISAPTFTTPDVYENAKLQRLIGAGMPVWYFLNPFDSHYADMLLQALHAKAHGSPFEVGYWSCVPYLYGKGRAIKYRFVPLLERRSKVPLPAPDDYLRRAMVETLSEEAEVVFELRIQFQEDPLTMPIEDASIIWTSEEIPVARLRLPRQEFDTQARERLARELTINPWHALPEHRPLGNQNRARKLIYYETSRLRQRINGEEHFKP
;
A
#
# COMPACT_ATOMS: atom_id res chain seq x y z
N MET A 1 -0.99 -4.99 33.05
CA MET A 1 -0.97 -3.82 32.16
C MET A 1 0.47 -3.60 31.74
N ALA A 2 0.77 -3.50 30.44
CA ALA A 2 2.12 -3.14 30.00
C ALA A 2 2.49 -1.77 30.56
N GLU A 3 3.71 -1.64 31.09
CA GLU A 3 4.24 -0.37 31.59
C GLU A 3 4.45 0.60 30.41
N LEU A 4 4.22 1.89 30.65
CA LEU A 4 4.32 2.92 29.61
C LEU A 4 5.78 3.29 29.37
N GLU A 5 6.24 3.19 28.12
CA GLU A 5 7.64 3.38 27.74
C GLU A 5 7.92 4.85 27.41
N PHE A 6 7.91 5.73 28.42
CA PHE A 6 8.06 7.18 28.24
C PHE A 6 9.34 7.61 27.51
N GLU A 7 10.41 6.82 27.64
CA GLU A 7 11.70 7.05 26.98
C GLU A 7 11.68 6.78 25.47
N ASP A 8 10.62 6.12 24.98
CA ASP A 8 10.49 5.76 23.57
C ASP A 8 9.42 6.61 22.84
N ILE A 9 8.48 7.20 23.58
CA ILE A 9 7.42 8.04 23.02
C ILE A 9 7.97 9.45 22.77
N GLN A 10 7.74 10.01 21.58
CA GLN A 10 8.04 11.43 21.31
C GLN A 10 7.17 12.37 22.17
N GLY A 11 7.80 13.36 22.81
CA GLY A 11 7.18 14.15 23.89
C GLY A 11 5.92 14.95 23.50
N ILE A 12 5.78 15.38 22.24
CA ILE A 12 4.60 16.12 21.74
C ILE A 12 3.28 15.35 21.93
N LEU A 13 3.35 14.01 21.96
CA LEU A 13 2.20 13.16 22.16
C LEU A 13 1.63 13.34 23.59
N LEU A 14 2.50 13.41 24.60
CA LEU A 14 2.09 13.50 26.01
C LEU A 14 2.11 14.92 26.60
N SER A 15 2.74 15.88 25.90
CA SER A 15 2.82 17.29 26.29
C SER A 15 2.51 18.21 25.11
N GLY A 16 1.55 19.13 25.28
CA GLY A 16 1.24 20.14 24.27
C GLY A 16 2.11 21.40 24.31
N TYR A 17 3.17 21.39 25.13
CA TYR A 17 4.15 22.48 25.28
C TYR A 17 3.52 23.87 25.40
N ALA A 18 2.49 24.01 26.24
CA ALA A 18 1.79 25.29 26.42
C ALA A 18 2.72 26.44 26.85
N GLY A 19 3.83 26.13 27.53
CA GLY A 19 4.87 27.10 27.91
C GLY A 19 5.90 27.43 26.82
N LEU A 20 5.78 26.86 25.62
CA LEU A 20 6.63 27.17 24.46
C LEU A 20 5.76 27.86 23.39
N PRO A 21 5.73 29.22 23.37
CA PRO A 21 4.81 29.98 22.53
C PRO A 21 5.23 30.02 21.05
N GLU A 22 6.51 29.83 20.75
CA GLU A 22 7.02 29.85 19.38
C GLU A 22 7.00 28.44 18.78
N ALA A 23 6.54 28.30 17.53
CA ALA A 23 6.62 27.06 16.78
C ALA A 23 6.99 27.29 15.30
N ARG A 24 7.66 26.30 14.70
CA ARG A 24 7.96 26.22 13.27
C ARG A 24 7.71 24.80 12.78
N PHE A 25 7.02 24.65 11.66
CA PHE A 25 6.74 23.36 11.05
C PHE A 25 7.37 23.31 9.67
N LEU A 26 8.36 22.43 9.49
CA LEU A 26 9.07 22.29 8.21
C LEU A 26 8.54 21.07 7.48
N LEU A 27 8.04 21.28 6.28
CA LEU A 27 7.64 20.23 5.38
C LEU A 27 8.84 19.87 4.51
N LEU A 28 9.29 18.63 4.61
CA LEU A 28 10.54 18.17 4.04
C LEU A 28 10.29 17.21 2.88
N THR A 29 11.16 17.29 1.88
CA THR A 29 11.31 16.27 0.86
C THR A 29 12.76 15.82 0.79
N PHE A 30 12.95 14.52 0.56
CA PHE A 30 14.25 13.87 0.64
C PHE A 30 14.83 13.70 -0.77
N GLY A 31 16.13 14.00 -0.91
CA GLY A 31 16.91 13.60 -2.08
C GLY A 31 17.31 12.13 -1.97
N GLU A 32 18.59 11.86 -1.75
CA GLU A 32 19.09 10.48 -1.62
C GLU A 32 18.65 9.81 -0.31
N ALA A 33 18.13 8.58 -0.40
CA ALA A 33 17.64 7.84 0.76
C ALA A 33 18.72 7.60 1.82
N ALA A 34 19.96 7.29 1.39
CA ALA A 34 21.09 7.09 2.29
C ALA A 34 21.45 8.36 3.07
N ALA A 35 21.43 9.52 2.40
CA ALA A 35 21.70 10.81 3.04
C ALA A 35 20.59 11.19 4.03
N ALA A 36 19.33 10.93 3.68
CA ALA A 36 18.20 11.15 4.57
C ALA A 36 18.26 10.27 5.84
N ARG A 37 18.67 9.00 5.72
CA ARG A 37 18.90 8.12 6.87
C ARG A 37 20.07 8.58 7.75
N ALA A 38 21.16 9.05 7.14
CA ALA A 38 22.30 9.59 7.89
C ALA A 38 21.89 10.82 8.70
N TRP A 39 21.20 11.78 8.07
CA TRP A 39 20.63 12.94 8.74
C TRP A 39 19.69 12.55 9.89
N LEU A 40 18.85 11.52 9.69
CA LEU A 40 17.96 11.03 10.73
C LEU A 40 18.75 10.53 11.94
N GLY A 41 19.84 9.80 11.72
CA GLY A 41 20.75 9.36 12.78
C GLY A 41 21.36 10.53 13.56
N GLU A 42 21.75 11.60 12.87
CA GLU A 42 22.27 12.83 13.49
C GLU A 42 21.19 13.61 14.24
N ALA A 43 19.95 13.64 13.74
CA ALA A 43 18.83 14.36 14.33
C ALA A 43 18.29 13.66 15.59
N LEU A 44 18.41 12.34 15.67
CA LEU A 44 17.78 11.50 16.69
C LEU A 44 18.11 11.92 18.15
N PRO A 45 19.36 12.23 18.53
CA PRO A 45 19.68 12.69 19.88
C PRO A 45 19.02 14.03 20.26
N ARG A 46 18.55 14.80 19.27
CA ARG A 46 17.88 16.08 19.49
C ARG A 46 16.35 15.97 19.57
N ILE A 47 15.76 14.81 19.24
CA ILE A 47 14.32 14.57 19.31
C ILE A 47 13.93 14.29 20.76
N GLU A 48 12.92 15.01 21.26
CA GLU A 48 12.55 14.95 22.67
C GLU A 48 11.67 13.73 22.99
N ALA A 49 12.03 13.01 24.05
CA ALA A 49 11.27 11.90 24.62
C ALA A 49 10.21 12.40 25.62
N ALA A 50 9.15 11.63 25.84
CA ALA A 50 8.10 11.99 26.78
C ALA A 50 8.56 11.93 28.24
N ALA A 51 9.62 11.17 28.54
CA ALA A 51 10.23 11.11 29.87
C ALA A 51 10.76 12.45 30.38
N ALA A 52 11.11 13.39 29.49
CA ALA A 52 11.50 14.74 29.87
C ALA A 52 10.37 15.60 30.47
N GLY A 53 9.12 15.09 30.44
CA GLY A 53 7.98 15.69 31.12
C GLY A 53 7.50 17.01 30.50
N ARG A 54 7.22 18.00 31.35
CA ARG A 54 6.70 19.32 30.96
C ARG A 54 7.73 20.41 31.26
N PRO A 55 8.74 20.60 30.40
CA PRO A 55 9.84 21.50 30.66
C PRO A 55 9.41 22.96 30.67
N GLN A 56 10.06 23.77 31.53
CA GLN A 56 9.96 25.22 31.55
C GLN A 56 11.17 25.79 30.80
N GLY A 57 11.03 26.05 29.50
CA GLY A 57 12.07 26.71 28.69
C GLY A 57 12.81 25.82 27.67
N GLY A 58 13.65 26.48 26.86
CA GLY A 58 14.47 25.87 25.80
C GLY A 58 13.68 25.55 24.53
N SER A 59 14.29 24.75 23.64
CA SER A 59 13.67 24.30 22.38
C SER A 59 13.33 22.81 22.39
N ARG A 60 12.38 22.38 21.57
CA ARG A 60 11.97 20.98 21.40
C ARG A 60 11.84 20.64 19.92
N LEU A 61 12.16 19.39 19.60
CA LEU A 61 12.16 18.87 18.23
C LEU A 61 11.40 17.55 18.18
N HIS A 62 10.57 17.41 17.17
CA HIS A 62 9.84 16.18 16.86
C HIS A 62 9.82 15.95 15.35
N LEU A 63 9.67 14.68 14.97
CA LEU A 63 9.72 14.26 13.58
C LEU A 63 8.61 13.26 13.27
N ALA A 64 7.86 13.53 12.22
CA ALA A 64 6.85 12.63 11.67
C ALA A 64 7.07 12.42 10.17
N PHE A 65 6.62 11.29 9.63
CA PHE A 65 6.84 10.91 8.23
C PHE A 65 5.52 10.70 7.51
N THR A 66 5.46 11.06 6.23
CA THR A 66 4.37 10.60 5.36
C THR A 66 4.59 9.14 4.96
N TRP A 67 3.58 8.53 4.33
CA TRP A 67 3.72 7.21 3.73
C TRP A 67 4.91 7.13 2.76
N THR A 68 4.94 8.07 1.82
CA THR A 68 5.99 8.16 0.78
C THR A 68 7.36 8.43 1.39
N GLY A 69 7.44 9.16 2.50
CA GLY A 69 8.70 9.35 3.22
C GLY A 69 9.23 8.06 3.85
N LEU A 70 8.37 7.23 4.44
CA LEU A 70 8.78 5.93 4.99
C LEU A 70 9.20 4.96 3.88
N GLU A 71 8.48 4.96 2.76
CA GLU A 71 8.84 4.20 1.56
C GLU A 71 10.18 4.66 0.98
N HIS A 72 10.39 5.98 0.86
CA HIS A 72 11.63 6.57 0.37
C HIS A 72 12.82 6.25 1.26
N LEU A 73 12.61 6.23 2.58
CA LEU A 73 13.63 5.75 3.49
C LEU A 73 13.91 4.26 3.29
N GLY A 74 13.02 3.46 2.69
CA GLY A 74 13.24 2.04 2.43
C GLY A 74 12.69 1.14 3.53
N LEU A 75 11.62 1.57 4.21
CA LEU A 75 10.81 0.69 5.04
C LEU A 75 10.19 -0.40 4.14
N SER A 76 10.26 -1.67 4.56
CA SER A 76 9.78 -2.77 3.71
C SER A 76 8.27 -2.75 3.48
N TRP A 77 7.84 -3.37 2.39
CA TRP A 77 6.43 -3.58 2.10
C TRP A 77 5.69 -4.30 3.25
N GLN A 78 6.37 -5.23 3.93
CA GLN A 78 5.81 -5.97 5.07
C GLN A 78 5.38 -5.03 6.21
N ALA A 79 6.20 -4.02 6.52
CA ALA A 79 5.86 -3.00 7.51
C ALA A 79 4.86 -1.98 6.95
N LEU A 80 5.11 -1.50 5.73
CA LEU A 80 4.27 -0.54 5.04
C LEU A 80 2.80 -1.01 4.96
N LYS A 81 2.50 -2.24 4.54
CA LYS A 81 1.11 -2.71 4.42
C LYS A 81 0.31 -2.68 5.73
N GLY A 82 1.00 -2.67 6.88
CA GLY A 82 0.40 -2.67 8.22
C GLY A 82 -0.12 -1.30 8.70
N PHE A 83 0.15 -0.22 7.97
CA PHE A 83 -0.43 1.09 8.28
C PHE A 83 -1.91 1.22 7.86
N ALA A 84 -2.61 2.13 8.52
CA ALA A 84 -3.99 2.51 8.21
C ALA A 84 -4.12 2.97 6.75
N ARG A 85 -5.22 2.58 6.10
CA ARG A 85 -5.45 2.88 4.68
C ARG A 85 -5.43 4.38 4.41
N GLU A 86 -5.97 5.19 5.31
CA GLU A 86 -6.05 6.64 5.19
C GLU A 86 -4.65 7.27 5.12
N PHE A 87 -3.72 6.78 5.94
CA PHE A 87 -2.31 7.18 5.90
C PHE A 87 -1.63 6.75 4.60
N ARG A 88 -1.89 5.51 4.14
CA ARG A 88 -1.34 4.94 2.90
C ARG A 88 -1.76 5.72 1.65
N GLU A 89 -3.04 6.07 1.57
CA GLU A 89 -3.58 6.80 0.43
C GLU A 89 -3.25 8.31 0.50
N GLY A 90 -3.01 8.85 1.69
CA GLY A 90 -2.80 10.28 1.89
C GLY A 90 -4.09 11.10 1.88
N MET A 91 -4.00 12.32 2.41
CA MET A 91 -5.16 13.21 2.62
C MET A 91 -5.77 13.70 1.29
N ALA A 92 -4.92 14.10 0.33
CA ALA A 92 -5.32 14.53 -1.00
C ALA A 92 -5.36 13.39 -2.05
N GLY A 93 -5.15 12.13 -1.64
CA GLY A 93 -4.94 11.02 -2.58
C GLY A 93 -6.17 10.54 -3.35
N SER A 94 -7.38 11.01 -3.02
CA SER A 94 -8.57 10.69 -3.81
C SER A 94 -9.68 11.72 -3.67
N ALA A 95 -10.42 11.96 -4.76
CA ALA A 95 -11.63 12.81 -4.76
C ALA A 95 -12.71 12.31 -3.77
N ARG A 96 -12.71 11.00 -3.45
CA ARG A 96 -13.59 10.45 -2.41
C ARG A 96 -13.23 11.02 -1.04
N ARG A 97 -11.94 11.04 -0.67
CA ARG A 97 -11.49 11.55 0.64
C ARG A 97 -11.72 13.06 0.77
N SER A 98 -11.44 13.84 -0.27
CA SER A 98 -11.72 15.28 -0.25
C SER A 98 -13.19 15.57 0.07
N ARG A 99 -14.11 14.82 -0.54
CA ARG A 99 -15.56 14.91 -0.22
C ARG A 99 -15.91 14.47 1.20
N LEU A 100 -15.24 13.47 1.75
CA LEU A 100 -15.47 13.02 3.13
C LEU A 100 -15.03 14.08 4.14
N LEU A 101 -13.92 14.78 3.85
CA LEU A 101 -13.33 15.77 4.75
C LEU A 101 -13.96 17.18 4.62
N GLY A 102 -14.82 17.40 3.63
CA GLY A 102 -15.36 18.73 3.31
C GLY A 102 -14.42 19.59 2.47
N ASP A 103 -13.37 19.01 1.90
CA ASP A 103 -12.29 19.70 1.16
C ASP A 103 -12.71 19.91 -0.28
N THR A 104 -13.59 20.89 -0.45
CA THR A 104 -14.36 21.16 -1.66
C THR A 104 -14.43 22.67 -1.89
N GLY A 105 -14.74 23.08 -3.13
CA GLY A 105 -14.75 24.49 -3.51
C GLY A 105 -13.41 25.17 -3.17
N GLY A 106 -13.43 26.32 -2.50
CA GLY A 106 -12.22 27.04 -2.12
C GLY A 106 -11.29 26.35 -1.10
N SER A 107 -11.68 25.20 -0.56
CA SER A 107 -10.84 24.34 0.30
C SER A 107 -10.37 23.07 -0.43
N ALA A 108 -10.64 22.92 -1.72
CA ALA A 108 -10.29 21.72 -2.46
C ALA A 108 -8.76 21.58 -2.60
N PRO A 109 -8.20 20.35 -2.63
CA PRO A 109 -6.76 20.11 -2.65
C PRO A 109 -5.98 20.80 -3.78
N GLU A 110 -6.64 21.09 -4.89
CA GLU A 110 -6.09 21.81 -6.05
C GLU A 110 -5.77 23.28 -5.72
N HIS A 111 -6.30 23.80 -4.62
CA HIS A 111 -6.04 25.15 -4.12
C HIS A 111 -5.13 25.18 -2.88
N TRP A 112 -4.57 24.04 -2.49
CA TRP A 112 -3.69 23.97 -1.35
C TRP A 112 -2.30 24.52 -1.68
N GLN A 113 -1.75 25.30 -0.76
CA GLN A 113 -0.38 25.81 -0.76
C GLN A 113 0.66 24.69 -0.59
N TRP A 114 0.27 23.57 0.05
CA TRP A 114 1.11 22.38 0.21
C TRP A 114 0.26 21.11 0.42
N GLY A 115 0.82 19.95 0.07
CA GLY A 115 0.15 18.66 0.22
C GLY A 115 -1.00 18.39 -0.77
N GLY A 116 -1.21 19.29 -1.73
CA GLY A 116 -2.11 19.10 -2.87
C GLY A 116 -1.52 18.18 -3.96
N PRO A 117 -2.31 17.77 -4.96
CA PRO A 117 -1.92 16.78 -5.97
C PRO A 117 -0.81 17.27 -6.92
N ASP A 118 -0.76 18.57 -7.21
CA ASP A 118 0.25 19.17 -8.10
C ASP A 118 1.52 19.61 -7.35
N GLY A 119 1.55 19.40 -6.02
CA GLY A 119 2.66 19.77 -5.16
C GLY A 119 3.78 18.74 -5.14
N GLU A 120 4.93 19.17 -4.63
CA GLU A 120 6.08 18.29 -4.47
C GLU A 120 5.82 17.19 -3.43
N PRO A 121 6.38 15.97 -3.60
CA PRO A 121 6.16 14.88 -2.67
C PRO A 121 6.71 15.25 -1.29
N LEU A 122 5.85 15.22 -0.29
CA LEU A 122 6.21 15.43 1.11
C LEU A 122 6.65 14.11 1.72
N HIS A 123 7.80 14.09 2.38
CA HIS A 123 8.36 12.91 3.02
C HIS A 123 8.32 13.00 4.56
N ALA A 124 8.55 14.18 5.12
CA ALA A 124 8.55 14.36 6.57
C ALA A 124 8.06 15.74 7.02
N LEU A 125 7.71 15.81 8.30
CA LEU A 125 7.34 17.00 9.04
C LEU A 125 8.28 17.13 10.25
N LEU A 126 9.10 18.16 10.25
CA LEU A 126 9.93 18.55 11.40
C LEU A 126 9.21 19.62 12.21
N MET A 127 8.98 19.37 13.50
CA MET A 127 8.24 20.27 14.38
C MET A 127 9.18 20.85 15.42
N LEU A 128 9.36 22.17 15.40
CA LEU A 128 10.18 22.89 16.35
C LEU A 128 9.30 23.73 17.27
N TYR A 129 9.64 23.73 18.56
CA TYR A 129 9.04 24.59 19.58
C TYR A 129 10.13 25.30 20.35
N ALA A 130 9.91 26.53 20.79
CA ALA A 130 10.86 27.27 21.61
C ALA A 130 10.17 28.21 22.61
N ALA A 131 10.88 28.58 23.67
CA ALA A 131 10.37 29.49 24.69
C ALA A 131 10.42 30.95 24.21
N THR A 132 11.40 31.29 23.37
CA THR A 132 11.59 32.65 22.85
C THR A 132 11.86 32.69 21.34
N PRO A 133 11.60 33.83 20.67
CA PRO A 133 11.97 34.00 19.26
C PRO A 133 13.46 33.78 18.98
N GLY A 134 14.35 34.26 19.85
CA GLY A 134 15.80 34.10 19.67
C GLY A 134 16.27 32.64 19.73
N GLU A 135 15.70 31.85 20.65
CA GLU A 135 15.93 30.40 20.69
C GLU A 135 15.38 29.70 19.45
N MET A 136 14.21 30.11 18.96
CA MET A 136 13.63 29.57 17.72
C MET A 136 14.55 29.82 16.54
N GLU A 137 14.98 31.06 16.30
CA GLU A 137 15.82 31.40 15.14
C GLU A 137 17.20 30.72 15.21
N THR A 138 17.79 30.61 16.41
CA THR A 138 19.04 29.85 16.61
C THR A 138 18.86 28.39 16.23
N ARG A 139 17.76 27.78 16.69
CA ARG A 139 17.47 26.38 16.39
C ARG A 139 17.18 26.18 14.89
N LEU A 140 16.42 27.11 14.30
CA LEU A 140 16.06 27.11 12.90
C LEU A 140 17.30 27.11 12.00
N ALA A 141 18.24 28.03 12.27
CA ALA A 141 19.49 28.12 11.52
C ALA A 141 20.30 26.83 11.60
N SER A 142 20.37 26.20 12.77
CA SER A 142 21.05 24.91 12.96
C SER A 142 20.41 23.79 12.14
N GLU A 143 19.08 23.67 12.13
CA GLU A 143 18.42 22.61 11.37
C GLU A 143 18.46 22.88 9.86
N TRP A 144 18.39 24.13 9.40
CA TRP A 144 18.56 24.48 7.98
C TRP A 144 19.94 24.06 7.45
N ALA A 145 21.00 24.31 8.23
CA ALA A 145 22.35 23.88 7.86
C ALA A 145 22.45 22.36 7.76
N ALA A 146 21.88 21.63 8.73
CA ALA A 146 21.89 20.16 8.73
C ALA A 146 21.08 19.57 7.56
N LEU A 147 19.89 20.13 7.27
CA LEU A 147 19.05 19.70 6.15
C LEU A 147 19.74 19.95 4.81
N GLY A 148 20.34 21.14 4.63
CA GLY A 148 21.08 21.50 3.42
C GLY A 148 22.30 20.60 3.18
N ALA A 149 23.07 20.28 4.23
CA ALA A 149 24.21 19.37 4.14
C ALA A 149 23.80 17.94 3.71
N ALA A 150 22.59 17.50 4.08
CA ALA A 150 22.04 16.21 3.71
C ALA A 150 21.32 16.20 2.35
N GLY A 151 21.26 17.34 1.64
CA GLY A 151 20.49 17.47 0.40
C GLY A 151 18.97 17.34 0.60
N ILE A 152 18.48 17.55 1.82
CA ILE A 152 17.05 17.56 2.15
C ILE A 152 16.52 18.96 1.92
N ARG A 153 15.44 19.06 1.15
CA ARG A 153 14.83 20.36 0.83
C ARG A 153 13.60 20.62 1.69
N VAL A 154 13.48 21.86 2.13
CA VAL A 154 12.29 22.39 2.81
C VAL A 154 11.32 22.87 1.74
N VAL A 155 10.19 22.19 1.61
CA VAL A 155 9.10 22.55 0.68
C VAL A 155 8.34 23.78 1.20
N SER A 156 8.09 23.82 2.51
CA SER A 156 7.51 24.99 3.16
C SER A 156 7.93 25.03 4.64
N ALA A 157 8.07 26.24 5.16
CA ALA A 157 8.36 26.52 6.56
C ALA A 157 7.21 27.34 7.15
N LEU A 158 6.37 26.70 7.95
CA LEU A 158 5.15 27.30 8.47
C LEU A 158 5.40 27.89 9.86
N THR A 159 5.19 29.19 9.97
CA THR A 159 5.44 29.96 11.20
C THR A 159 4.21 29.99 12.11
N SER A 160 4.41 29.69 13.38
CA SER A 160 3.37 29.72 14.40
C SER A 160 3.81 30.43 15.66
N ARG A 161 2.86 31.13 16.29
CA ARG A 161 3.06 31.82 17.56
C ARG A 161 1.76 31.79 18.36
N SER A 162 1.84 31.44 19.64
CA SER A 162 0.68 31.53 20.55
C SER A 162 0.18 32.97 20.63
N LEU A 163 -1.14 33.15 20.56
CA LEU A 163 -1.80 34.43 20.77
C LEU A 163 -2.05 34.70 22.26
N PRO A 164 -2.35 35.94 22.66
CA PRO A 164 -2.65 36.30 24.04
C PRO A 164 -3.72 35.40 24.67
N ASP A 165 -3.54 35.07 25.95
CA ASP A 165 -4.43 34.22 26.76
C ASP A 165 -4.77 32.83 26.19
N GLY A 166 -4.00 32.32 25.22
CA GLY A 166 -4.25 31.03 24.59
C GLY A 166 -5.48 31.02 23.67
N ARG A 167 -5.81 32.17 23.07
CA ARG A 167 -6.93 32.32 22.13
C ARG A 167 -6.56 31.91 20.71
N GLU A 168 -7.57 31.60 19.90
CA GLU A 168 -7.47 31.55 18.44
C GLU A 168 -7.96 32.86 17.80
N HIS A 169 -7.91 32.98 16.47
CA HIS A 169 -8.10 34.25 15.77
C HIS A 169 -9.53 34.81 15.80
N PHE A 170 -10.57 33.99 16.01
CA PHE A 170 -11.92 34.49 16.28
C PHE A 170 -12.07 35.05 17.70
N GLY A 171 -11.05 34.89 18.56
CA GLY A 171 -10.97 35.46 19.90
C GLY A 171 -11.35 34.49 21.03
N PHE A 172 -11.55 33.20 20.74
CA PHE A 172 -11.95 32.21 21.74
C PHE A 172 -10.75 31.46 22.32
N ARG A 173 -10.75 31.22 23.64
CA ARG A 173 -9.76 30.33 24.28
C ARG A 173 -9.84 28.91 23.74
N ASP A 174 -8.70 28.38 23.30
CA ASP A 174 -8.56 26.99 22.84
C ASP A 174 -7.70 26.15 23.81
N GLY A 175 -7.58 24.84 23.56
CA GLY A 175 -6.79 23.91 24.36
C GLY A 175 -7.44 23.48 25.69
N ILE A 176 -8.71 23.82 25.92
CA ILE A 176 -9.42 23.53 27.19
C ILE A 176 -9.78 22.04 27.30
N SER A 177 -10.37 21.46 26.25
CA SER A 177 -10.97 20.11 26.29
C SER A 177 -10.10 19.08 25.55
N ASP A 178 -9.02 18.66 26.19
CA ASP A 178 -8.18 17.54 25.72
C ASP A 178 -8.50 16.24 26.48
N PRO A 179 -8.45 15.07 25.81
CA PRO A 179 -8.65 13.79 26.47
C PRO A 179 -7.55 13.53 27.50
N LYS A 180 -7.94 12.94 28.64
CA LYS A 180 -7.02 12.56 29.71
C LYS A 180 -6.59 11.12 29.51
N LEU A 181 -5.37 10.89 29.03
CA LEU A 181 -4.90 9.55 28.69
C LEU A 181 -4.71 8.69 29.95
N ALA A 182 -5.28 7.48 29.93
CA ALA A 182 -5.09 6.49 30.98
C ALA A 182 -3.59 6.11 31.10
N GLY A 183 -3.07 6.04 32.33
CA GLY A 183 -1.65 5.78 32.59
C GLY A 183 -0.75 7.03 32.59
N VAL A 184 -1.22 8.15 32.03
CA VAL A 184 -0.48 9.44 32.02
C VAL A 184 -1.13 10.47 32.93
N SER A 185 -2.46 10.60 32.85
CA SER A 185 -3.22 11.54 33.67
C SER A 185 -3.70 10.90 34.98
N THR A 186 -3.58 11.65 36.09
CA THR A 186 -4.11 11.26 37.40
C THR A 186 -5.62 11.52 37.56
N SER A 187 -6.26 12.17 36.58
CA SER A 187 -7.71 12.39 36.58
C SER A 187 -8.48 11.08 36.77
N ARG A 188 -9.44 11.11 37.70
CA ARG A 188 -10.37 10.00 37.99
C ARG A 188 -11.73 10.18 37.30
N ASP A 189 -11.95 11.31 36.61
CA ASP A 189 -13.21 11.56 35.90
C ASP A 189 -13.32 10.66 34.66
N ALA A 190 -14.21 9.67 34.75
CA ALA A 190 -14.49 8.73 33.68
C ALA A 190 -14.99 9.42 32.41
N ARG A 191 -15.60 10.62 32.49
CA ARG A 191 -16.05 11.37 31.29
C ARG A 191 -14.89 11.83 30.43
N GLN A 192 -13.73 12.07 31.04
CA GLN A 192 -12.56 12.66 30.37
C GLN A 192 -11.44 11.65 30.13
N ARG A 193 -11.42 10.54 30.86
CA ARG A 193 -10.36 9.53 30.81
C ARG A 193 -10.55 8.59 29.61
N VAL A 194 -9.56 8.55 28.72
CA VAL A 194 -9.59 7.72 27.50
C VAL A 194 -8.46 6.69 27.54
N ALA A 195 -8.71 5.51 26.97
CA ALA A 195 -7.69 4.45 26.85
C ALA A 195 -6.49 4.94 26.02
N LEU A 196 -5.28 4.56 26.44
CA LEU A 196 -4.04 5.00 25.79
C LEU A 196 -3.96 4.53 24.33
N GLY A 197 -4.43 3.31 24.04
CA GLY A 197 -4.45 2.73 22.70
C GLY A 197 -5.33 3.44 21.67
N GLU A 198 -6.12 4.42 22.08
CA GLU A 198 -6.83 5.32 21.15
C GLU A 198 -5.90 6.40 20.57
N PHE A 199 -4.67 6.54 21.09
CA PHE A 199 -3.71 7.56 20.67
C PHE A 199 -2.30 7.02 20.43
N VAL A 200 -1.89 5.98 21.17
CA VAL A 200 -0.55 5.40 21.09
C VAL A 200 -0.64 3.95 20.63
N LEU A 201 -0.01 3.63 19.51
CA LEU A 201 -0.01 2.27 18.96
C LEU A 201 0.77 1.30 19.86
N GLY A 202 0.33 0.04 19.85
CA GLY A 202 0.90 -1.02 20.68
C GLY A 202 0.36 -1.08 22.12
N TYR A 203 -0.68 -0.29 22.44
CA TYR A 203 -1.41 -0.33 23.71
C TYR A 203 -2.90 -0.67 23.51
N PRO A 204 -3.55 -1.31 24.50
CA PRO A 204 -4.98 -1.61 24.41
C PRO A 204 -5.84 -0.36 24.27
N ASN A 205 -6.76 -0.40 23.30
CA ASN A 205 -7.77 0.62 23.09
C ASN A 205 -8.99 0.38 24.02
N ALA A 206 -10.08 1.16 23.86
CA ALA A 206 -11.26 1.04 24.72
C ALA A 206 -12.02 -0.30 24.59
N ARG A 207 -11.63 -1.19 23.67
CA ARG A 207 -12.13 -2.56 23.51
C ARG A 207 -11.15 -3.62 23.99
N ASP A 208 -10.07 -3.21 24.66
CA ASP A 208 -8.97 -4.09 25.06
C ASP A 208 -8.30 -4.80 23.88
N GLN A 209 -8.26 -4.11 22.72
CA GLN A 209 -7.65 -4.60 21.48
C GLN A 209 -6.46 -3.71 21.10
N LEU A 210 -5.44 -4.30 20.47
CA LEU A 210 -4.38 -3.51 19.84
C LEU A 210 -4.84 -3.02 18.46
N THR A 211 -4.60 -1.75 18.17
CA THR A 211 -4.84 -1.16 16.86
C THR A 211 -3.87 -1.76 15.83
N LEU A 212 -4.31 -1.87 14.58
CA LEU A 212 -3.45 -2.28 13.47
C LEU A 212 -2.20 -1.40 13.42
N ARG A 213 -1.04 -2.03 13.23
CA ARG A 213 0.25 -1.38 13.31
C ARG A 213 1.25 -2.03 12.37
N PRO A 214 2.20 -1.25 11.84
CA PRO A 214 3.26 -1.76 10.98
C PRO A 214 4.16 -2.74 11.74
N LEU A 215 4.37 -3.92 11.16
CA LEU A 215 5.21 -4.98 11.71
C LEU A 215 6.38 -5.28 10.77
N VAL A 216 7.57 -5.41 11.33
CA VAL A 216 8.83 -5.63 10.63
C VAL A 216 9.30 -7.07 10.85
N ASP A 217 9.92 -7.68 9.84
CA ASP A 217 10.53 -8.99 9.99
C ASP A 217 11.80 -8.90 10.86
N PRO A 218 12.05 -9.81 11.82
CA PRO A 218 13.24 -9.74 12.67
C PRO A 218 14.56 -9.66 11.91
N ILE A 219 14.61 -10.18 10.67
CA ILE A 219 15.83 -10.08 9.87
C ILE A 219 16.12 -8.66 9.39
N GLU A 220 15.09 -7.83 9.24
CA GLU A 220 15.25 -6.41 8.91
C GLU A 220 15.70 -5.60 10.14
N ASP A 221 15.53 -6.14 11.35
CA ASP A 221 15.97 -5.56 12.62
C ASP A 221 17.02 -6.46 13.35
N PRO A 222 18.21 -6.68 12.76
CA PRO A 222 19.21 -7.58 13.32
C PRO A 222 19.80 -7.08 14.64
N ALA A 223 19.68 -5.78 14.92
CA ALA A 223 20.11 -5.18 16.18
C ALA A 223 19.04 -5.32 17.28
N GLY A 224 17.87 -5.90 16.98
CA GLY A 224 16.77 -6.06 17.94
C GLY A 224 16.28 -4.71 18.49
N LEU A 225 16.34 -3.66 17.68
CA LEU A 225 15.96 -2.32 18.08
C LEU A 225 14.47 -2.21 18.32
N LEU A 226 13.63 -3.02 17.66
CA LEU A 226 12.17 -2.97 17.73
C LEU A 226 11.64 -4.01 18.74
N PRO A 227 10.53 -3.70 19.45
CA PRO A 227 9.94 -4.61 20.42
C PRO A 227 9.33 -5.85 19.74
N GLU A 228 9.27 -6.96 20.47
CA GLU A 228 8.58 -8.19 20.02
C GLU A 228 7.07 -8.04 20.11
N VAL A 229 6.35 -8.67 19.19
CA VAL A 229 4.90 -8.74 19.22
C VAL A 229 4.45 -9.87 20.15
N VAL A 230 3.62 -9.53 21.13
CA VAL A 230 3.15 -10.46 22.18
C VAL A 230 2.10 -11.46 21.66
N GLU A 231 1.49 -11.19 20.50
CA GLU A 231 0.28 -11.85 19.99
C GLU A 231 0.56 -13.03 19.03
N ASP A 232 1.53 -13.89 19.35
CA ASP A 232 1.91 -15.09 18.56
C ASP A 232 2.52 -14.82 17.16
N SER A 233 3.34 -13.77 17.00
CA SER A 233 4.09 -13.57 15.75
C SER A 233 5.59 -13.39 15.98
N ASP A 234 6.42 -14.06 15.18
CA ASP A 234 7.87 -13.83 15.08
C ASP A 234 8.18 -12.50 14.37
N LEU A 235 7.44 -11.42 14.65
CA LEU A 235 7.59 -10.10 14.05
C LEU A 235 7.94 -9.05 15.10
N ARG A 236 8.52 -7.95 14.63
CA ARG A 236 8.92 -6.79 15.42
C ARG A 236 7.93 -5.65 15.22
N ASP A 237 7.57 -4.96 16.28
CA ASP A 237 6.54 -3.92 16.26
C ASP A 237 7.15 -2.55 15.95
N PHE A 238 7.16 -2.17 14.68
CA PHE A 238 7.61 -0.83 14.25
C PHE A 238 6.64 0.27 14.68
N GLY A 239 5.36 -0.07 14.86
CA GLY A 239 4.32 0.89 15.20
C GLY A 239 4.31 1.27 16.67
N ARG A 240 4.85 0.43 17.55
CA ARG A 240 4.87 0.63 19.00
C ARG A 240 5.32 2.03 19.38
N ASN A 241 4.62 2.63 20.35
CA ASN A 241 4.89 3.98 20.88
C ASN A 241 4.73 5.12 19.87
N GLY A 242 4.30 4.83 18.64
CA GLY A 242 3.97 5.81 17.63
C GLY A 242 2.49 6.23 17.62
N SER A 243 2.17 7.22 16.79
CA SER A 243 0.82 7.74 16.59
C SER A 243 0.66 8.31 15.18
N TYR A 244 -0.54 8.25 14.61
CA TYR A 244 -0.84 9.03 13.41
C TYR A 244 -1.04 10.49 13.79
N LEU A 245 -0.50 11.38 12.96
CA LEU A 245 -0.61 12.82 13.07
C LEU A 245 -1.35 13.37 11.85
N VAL A 246 -2.46 14.04 12.11
CA VAL A 246 -3.17 14.83 11.11
C VAL A 246 -2.69 16.27 11.22
N PHE A 247 -2.24 16.85 10.11
CA PHE A 247 -1.87 18.25 10.04
C PHE A 247 -2.71 18.96 8.97
N ARG A 248 -3.36 20.06 9.33
CA ARG A 248 -4.11 20.94 8.42
C ARG A 248 -3.75 22.40 8.66
N GLN A 249 -3.53 23.16 7.59
CA GLN A 249 -3.45 24.61 7.64
C GLN A 249 -4.84 25.19 7.36
N LEU A 250 -5.44 25.78 8.38
CA LEU A 250 -6.80 26.30 8.35
C LEU A 250 -6.75 27.83 8.38
N SER A 251 -7.03 28.48 7.25
CA SER A 251 -7.18 29.94 7.16
C SER A 251 -8.52 30.37 7.76
N GLN A 252 -8.51 31.43 8.56
CA GLN A 252 -9.67 31.93 9.31
C GLN A 252 -10.05 33.34 8.84
N ASP A 253 -11.29 33.48 8.37
CA ASP A 253 -11.89 34.74 7.92
C ASP A 253 -12.51 35.49 9.12
N VAL A 254 -11.65 36.13 9.91
CA VAL A 254 -12.04 36.79 11.17
C VAL A 254 -13.00 37.96 10.95
N ALA A 255 -12.70 38.78 9.94
CA ALA A 255 -13.55 39.90 9.55
C ALA A 255 -14.91 39.42 9.06
N GLY A 256 -14.95 38.38 8.21
CA GLY A 256 -16.20 37.76 7.76
C GLY A 256 -17.01 37.14 8.89
N PHE A 257 -16.35 36.51 9.88
CA PHE A 257 -17.02 35.94 11.06
C PHE A 257 -17.73 36.99 11.90
N TRP A 258 -17.00 38.03 12.33
CA TRP A 258 -17.59 39.08 13.15
C TRP A 258 -18.56 39.97 12.36
N GLY A 259 -18.30 40.23 11.08
CA GLY A 259 -19.20 40.96 10.18
C GLY A 259 -20.55 40.26 10.02
N TRP A 260 -20.55 38.95 9.72
CA TRP A 260 -21.79 38.18 9.62
C TRP A 260 -22.57 38.17 10.95
N ILE A 261 -21.88 38.02 12.08
CA ILE A 261 -22.51 38.08 13.40
C ILE A 261 -23.14 39.45 13.67
N ALA A 262 -22.49 40.54 13.26
CA ALA A 262 -23.03 41.89 13.39
C ALA A 262 -24.30 42.11 12.56
N ASP A 263 -24.37 41.51 11.37
CA ASP A 263 -25.57 41.55 10.53
C ASP A 263 -26.75 40.80 11.16
N GLN A 264 -26.47 39.73 11.91
CA GLN A 264 -27.50 38.94 12.59
C GLN A 264 -27.91 39.49 13.97
N ALA A 265 -27.03 40.25 14.63
CA ALA A 265 -27.20 40.68 16.02
C ALA A 265 -26.82 42.16 16.23
N PRO A 266 -27.79 43.05 16.56
CA PRO A 266 -27.58 44.49 16.55
C PRO A 266 -26.76 45.03 17.74
N THR A 267 -26.78 44.36 18.89
CA THR A 267 -26.07 44.83 20.10
C THR A 267 -24.79 44.03 20.37
N PRO A 268 -23.78 44.63 21.03
CA PRO A 268 -22.55 43.92 21.42
C PRO A 268 -22.82 42.63 22.21
N GLU A 269 -23.78 42.67 23.14
CA GLU A 269 -24.14 41.51 23.97
C GLU A 269 -24.77 40.40 23.13
N ALA A 270 -25.62 40.74 22.16
CA ALA A 270 -26.24 39.78 21.28
C ALA A 270 -25.23 39.16 20.30
N ARG A 271 -24.29 39.96 19.79
CA ARG A 271 -23.17 39.47 18.96
C ARG A 271 -22.33 38.45 19.73
N LEU A 272 -21.93 38.81 20.95
CA LEU A 272 -21.14 37.93 21.82
C LEU A 272 -21.90 36.63 22.14
N ALA A 273 -23.20 36.72 22.45
CA ALA A 273 -24.03 35.56 22.71
C ALA A 273 -24.14 34.66 21.47
N LEU A 274 -24.39 35.20 20.28
CA LEU A 274 -24.45 34.41 19.05
C LEU A 274 -23.11 33.74 18.74
N ALA A 275 -22.00 34.48 18.84
CA ALA A 275 -20.66 33.94 18.66
C ALA A 275 -20.41 32.77 19.62
N ALA A 276 -20.75 32.95 20.90
CA ALA A 276 -20.63 31.90 21.91
C ALA A 276 -21.53 30.69 21.62
N LYS A 277 -22.72 30.89 21.02
CA LYS A 277 -23.64 29.82 20.61
C LYS A 277 -23.10 29.02 19.42
N LEU A 278 -22.42 29.66 18.46
CA LEU A 278 -21.75 28.98 17.34
C LEU A 278 -20.60 28.09 17.85
N VAL A 279 -19.79 28.60 18.78
CA VAL A 279 -18.63 27.87 19.33
C VAL A 279 -19.07 26.83 20.38
N GLY A 280 -20.01 27.19 21.24
CA GLY A 280 -20.45 26.46 22.43
C GLY A 280 -19.77 26.90 23.75
N ARG A 281 -18.96 27.97 23.70
CA ARG A 281 -18.26 28.59 24.82
C ARG A 281 -18.19 30.10 24.64
N TRP A 282 -18.08 30.84 25.73
CA TRP A 282 -17.70 32.25 25.71
C TRP A 282 -16.21 32.41 25.34
N PRO A 283 -15.78 33.61 24.87
CA PRO A 283 -14.38 33.85 24.51
C PRO A 283 -13.35 33.57 25.61
N ASP A 284 -13.74 33.74 26.88
CA ASP A 284 -12.91 33.42 28.06
C ASP A 284 -12.78 31.91 28.35
N GLY A 285 -13.48 31.08 27.57
CA GLY A 285 -13.48 29.64 27.64
C GLY A 285 -14.62 29.04 28.50
N GLU A 286 -15.43 29.86 29.17
CA GLU A 286 -16.55 29.38 29.98
C GLU A 286 -17.61 28.68 29.10
N SER A 287 -18.08 27.51 29.52
CA SER A 287 -19.06 26.72 28.77
C SER A 287 -20.45 27.34 28.83
N LEU A 288 -21.19 27.20 27.74
CA LEU A 288 -22.62 27.56 27.73
C LEU A 288 -23.48 26.67 28.63
N ILE A 289 -22.98 25.50 29.05
CA ILE A 289 -23.71 24.64 29.99
C ILE A 289 -23.75 25.27 31.38
N ARG A 290 -22.63 25.86 31.80
CA ARG A 290 -22.52 26.63 33.05
C ARG A 290 -23.16 28.01 32.95
N ALA A 291 -22.89 28.73 31.87
CA ALA A 291 -23.29 30.11 31.66
C ALA A 291 -24.10 30.29 30.36
N PRO A 292 -25.37 29.85 30.31
CA PRO A 292 -26.13 29.75 29.06
C PRO A 292 -26.56 31.10 28.44
N ARG A 293 -26.59 32.18 29.23
CA ARG A 293 -27.14 33.49 28.83
C ARG A 293 -26.07 34.59 28.73
N ARG A 294 -25.12 34.63 29.66
CA ARG A 294 -24.03 35.62 29.74
C ARG A 294 -22.85 35.01 30.51
N PRO A 295 -21.60 35.41 30.23
CA PRO A 295 -20.45 34.93 30.98
C PRO A 295 -20.57 35.33 32.45
N SER A 296 -20.17 34.42 33.34
CA SER A 296 -20.13 34.66 34.79
C SER A 296 -18.77 35.17 35.26
N GLY A 297 -17.73 35.01 34.42
CA GLY A 297 -16.35 35.34 34.75
C GLY A 297 -15.63 34.22 35.53
N ALA A 298 -16.23 33.03 35.64
CA ALA A 298 -15.61 31.87 36.30
C ALA A 298 -14.46 31.25 35.47
N GLY A 299 -14.29 31.69 34.22
CA GLY A 299 -13.26 31.20 33.32
C GLY A 299 -13.54 29.80 32.75
N PRO A 300 -12.52 29.14 32.17
CA PRO A 300 -12.70 27.92 31.41
C PRO A 300 -13.08 26.73 32.27
N ASP A 301 -14.02 25.92 31.78
CA ASP A 301 -14.48 24.70 32.43
C ASP A 301 -14.65 23.53 31.45
N ASN A 302 -14.66 22.31 31.97
CA ASN A 302 -14.83 21.13 31.14
C ASN A 302 -15.65 20.00 31.79
N ASP A 303 -16.14 20.21 33.01
CA ASP A 303 -16.75 19.18 33.86
C ASP A 303 -18.27 19.11 33.67
N PHE A 304 -18.72 18.78 32.47
CA PHE A 304 -20.15 18.71 32.12
C PHE A 304 -20.47 17.56 31.15
N GLY A 305 -21.71 17.09 31.15
CA GLY A 305 -22.34 16.29 30.10
C GLY A 305 -23.37 17.11 29.32
N TYR A 306 -23.91 16.56 28.25
CA TYR A 306 -25.00 17.14 27.48
C TYR A 306 -26.33 16.45 27.74
N HIS A 307 -26.34 15.13 27.97
CA HIS A 307 -27.60 14.40 28.05
C HIS A 307 -28.46 14.79 29.26
N GLN A 308 -27.87 14.83 30.46
CA GLN A 308 -28.61 15.19 31.67
C GLN A 308 -28.79 16.70 31.84
N GLU A 309 -27.78 17.48 31.43
CA GLU A 309 -27.73 18.93 31.73
C GLU A 309 -28.41 19.79 30.66
N ASP A 310 -28.48 19.32 29.42
CA ASP A 310 -28.99 20.10 28.29
C ASP A 310 -29.43 19.21 27.10
N PRO A 311 -30.36 18.23 27.28
CA PRO A 311 -30.73 17.28 26.25
C PRO A 311 -31.25 17.94 24.97
N ASP A 312 -32.04 19.01 25.11
CA ASP A 312 -32.70 19.71 24.01
C ASP A 312 -31.87 20.84 23.40
N GLY A 313 -30.70 21.15 23.95
CA GLY A 313 -29.80 22.19 23.43
C GLY A 313 -30.23 23.63 23.75
N LEU A 314 -31.07 23.84 24.77
CA LEU A 314 -31.52 25.15 25.24
C LEU A 314 -30.38 25.98 25.84
N ARG A 315 -29.34 25.32 26.39
CA ARG A 315 -28.13 25.98 26.90
C ARG A 315 -27.07 26.11 25.81
N CYS A 316 -26.63 25.00 25.24
CA CYS A 316 -25.62 24.93 24.19
C CYS A 316 -26.25 24.30 22.94
N PRO A 317 -26.41 25.03 21.82
CA PRO A 317 -27.09 24.50 20.65
C PRO A 317 -26.51 23.16 20.17
N LEU A 318 -27.38 22.26 19.70
CA LEU A 318 -26.96 20.97 19.15
C LEU A 318 -25.95 21.13 17.99
N GLY A 319 -26.06 22.23 17.25
CA GLY A 319 -25.18 22.58 16.14
C GLY A 319 -23.83 23.19 16.56
N ALA A 320 -23.64 23.55 17.83
CA ALA A 320 -22.44 24.26 18.29
C ALA A 320 -21.17 23.44 18.08
N HIS A 321 -20.06 24.11 17.75
CA HIS A 321 -18.81 23.47 17.36
C HIS A 321 -18.31 22.44 18.37
N ILE A 322 -18.17 22.82 19.64
CA ILE A 322 -17.66 21.88 20.66
C ILE A 322 -18.62 20.71 20.94
N ARG A 323 -19.92 20.89 20.70
CA ARG A 323 -20.95 19.86 20.94
C ARG A 323 -20.97 18.85 19.81
N ARG A 324 -20.71 19.27 18.57
CA ARG A 324 -20.49 18.36 17.43
C ARG A 324 -19.15 17.66 17.50
N ALA A 325 -18.06 18.38 17.73
CA ALA A 325 -16.72 17.82 17.77
C ALA A 325 -16.52 16.83 18.94
N ASN A 326 -17.26 17.02 20.04
CA ASN A 326 -17.28 16.10 21.16
C ASN A 326 -18.70 16.02 21.76
N PRO A 327 -19.56 15.11 21.29
CA PRO A 327 -20.94 14.96 21.78
C PRO A 327 -21.06 14.41 23.21
N ARG A 328 -19.95 14.09 23.87
CA ARG A 328 -19.92 13.57 25.26
C ARG A 328 -20.85 12.35 25.44
N ASP A 329 -21.84 12.48 26.31
CA ASP A 329 -22.78 11.45 26.73
C ASP A 329 -24.10 11.45 25.94
N MET A 330 -24.23 12.20 24.84
CA MET A 330 -25.50 12.31 24.10
C MET A 330 -25.67 11.30 22.95
N LEU A 331 -24.74 10.36 22.76
CA LEU A 331 -24.75 9.46 21.60
C LEU A 331 -25.69 8.25 21.79
N PRO A 332 -26.42 7.83 20.73
CA PRO A 332 -27.20 6.59 20.75
C PRO A 332 -26.29 5.35 20.86
N PRO A 333 -26.81 4.18 21.28
CA PRO A 333 -28.22 3.83 21.51
C PRO A 333 -28.75 4.13 22.92
N ARG A 334 -27.89 4.49 23.89
CA ARG A 334 -28.29 4.78 25.28
C ARG A 334 -27.61 6.07 25.79
N PRO A 335 -28.10 7.25 25.41
CA PRO A 335 -27.59 8.52 25.92
C PRO A 335 -27.57 8.57 27.46
N GLY A 336 -26.62 9.31 28.04
CA GLY A 336 -26.41 9.46 29.48
C GLY A 336 -25.71 8.29 30.17
N THR A 337 -25.41 7.21 29.45
CA THR A 337 -24.81 6.00 30.03
C THR A 337 -23.31 5.93 29.78
N GLU A 338 -22.61 5.09 30.56
CA GLU A 338 -21.21 4.74 30.32
C GLU A 338 -20.98 4.19 28.90
N ALA A 339 -21.97 3.50 28.31
CA ALA A 339 -21.88 3.01 26.95
C ALA A 339 -21.83 4.15 25.91
N SER A 340 -22.57 5.24 26.13
CA SER A 340 -22.48 6.43 25.27
C SER A 340 -21.10 7.10 25.39
N LEU A 341 -20.59 7.23 26.61
CA LEU A 341 -19.26 7.79 26.85
C LEU A 341 -18.17 6.92 26.20
N ALA A 342 -18.28 5.60 26.32
CA ALA A 342 -17.35 4.66 25.69
C ALA A 342 -17.37 4.75 24.15
N ILE A 343 -18.52 5.07 23.53
CA ILE A 343 -18.58 5.36 22.09
C ILE A 343 -17.83 6.66 21.81
N ASN A 344 -18.13 7.74 22.54
CA ASN A 344 -17.48 9.03 22.35
C ASN A 344 -15.95 8.96 22.51
N HIS A 345 -15.46 8.23 23.51
CA HIS A 345 -14.03 8.06 23.79
C HIS A 345 -13.23 7.51 22.60
N ARG A 346 -13.85 6.65 21.78
CA ARG A 346 -13.24 6.06 20.57
C ARG A 346 -13.00 7.05 19.43
N HIS A 347 -13.63 8.21 19.51
CA HIS A 347 -13.61 9.25 18.48
C HIS A 347 -12.86 10.50 18.95
N ARG A 348 -12.31 10.50 20.16
CA ARG A 348 -11.63 11.67 20.73
C ARG A 348 -10.38 12.00 19.93
N LEU A 349 -10.11 13.29 19.79
CA LEU A 349 -8.91 13.84 19.15
C LEU A 349 -8.01 14.46 20.22
N LEU A 350 -6.70 14.21 20.13
CA LEU A 350 -5.71 14.86 20.99
C LEU A 350 -5.09 16.02 20.20
N ARG A 351 -5.48 17.26 20.52
CA ARG A 351 -5.17 18.43 19.68
C ARG A 351 -3.90 19.13 20.15
N ARG A 352 -3.08 19.56 19.19
CA ARG A 352 -1.77 20.21 19.39
C ARG A 352 -1.59 21.41 18.46
N GLY A 353 -2.70 22.03 18.07
CA GLY A 353 -2.69 23.13 17.12
C GLY A 353 -1.99 24.39 17.63
N ARG A 354 -1.58 25.22 16.69
CA ARG A 354 -0.96 26.53 16.94
C ARG A 354 -1.50 27.59 15.97
N PRO A 355 -1.85 28.80 16.43
CA PRO A 355 -2.22 29.87 15.53
C PRO A 355 -1.03 30.30 14.65
N TYR A 356 -1.34 30.87 13.49
CA TYR A 356 -0.38 31.48 12.57
C TYR A 356 -0.93 32.81 12.04
N GLY A 357 -0.03 33.70 11.62
CA GLY A 357 -0.37 35.06 11.22
C GLY A 357 -0.60 36.00 12.42
N PRO A 358 -0.50 37.32 12.21
CA PRO A 358 -0.73 38.31 13.25
C PRO A 358 -2.22 38.37 13.64
N PRO A 359 -2.55 38.65 14.92
CA PRO A 359 -3.92 38.89 15.34
C PRO A 359 -4.47 40.14 14.63
N LEU A 360 -5.74 40.12 14.25
CA LEU A 360 -6.41 41.26 13.61
C LEU A 360 -6.54 42.46 14.58
N ALA A 361 -6.64 42.19 15.89
CA ALA A 361 -6.57 43.20 16.96
C ALA A 361 -5.80 42.62 18.16
N GLU A 362 -4.93 43.42 18.80
CA GLU A 362 -3.99 42.95 19.83
C GLU A 362 -4.65 42.18 20.99
N GLY A 363 -5.81 42.66 21.47
CA GLY A 363 -6.55 42.04 22.58
C GLY A 363 -7.53 40.93 22.18
N LEU A 364 -7.72 40.71 20.87
CA LEU A 364 -8.76 39.82 20.33
C LEU A 364 -10.16 40.08 20.92
N ASP A 365 -10.44 41.34 21.27
CA ASP A 365 -11.74 41.76 21.74
C ASP A 365 -12.74 41.78 20.57
N PRO A 366 -13.94 41.18 20.71
CA PRO A 366 -14.94 41.12 19.65
C PRO A 366 -15.26 42.43 18.93
N GLU A 367 -15.40 43.54 19.67
CA GLU A 367 -15.76 44.83 19.05
C GLU A 367 -14.56 45.44 18.34
N ALA A 368 -13.34 45.25 18.87
CA ALA A 368 -12.12 45.64 18.18
C ALA A 368 -11.87 44.82 16.91
N LEU A 369 -12.15 43.51 16.94
CA LEU A 369 -12.04 42.62 15.77
C LEU A 369 -13.03 43.01 14.67
N LEU A 370 -14.27 43.34 15.06
CA LEU A 370 -15.28 43.83 14.13
C LEU A 370 -14.89 45.18 13.52
N ALA A 371 -14.39 46.12 14.34
CA ALA A 371 -14.02 47.45 13.90
C ALA A 371 -12.78 47.46 12.98
N ALA A 372 -11.87 46.50 13.13
CA ALA A 372 -10.66 46.39 12.31
C ALA A 372 -10.96 46.10 10.84
N GLY A 373 -12.04 45.37 10.54
CA GLY A 373 -12.38 44.95 9.17
C GLY A 373 -11.38 43.95 8.57
N ASP A 374 -11.49 43.69 7.26
CA ASP A 374 -10.53 42.84 6.55
C ASP A 374 -9.28 43.65 6.16
N ASP A 375 -8.12 43.23 6.66
CA ASP A 375 -6.82 43.84 6.39
C ASP A 375 -6.02 43.10 5.29
N GLY A 376 -6.60 42.05 4.69
CA GLY A 376 -5.99 41.27 3.62
C GLY A 376 -4.83 40.35 4.05
N VAL A 377 -4.53 40.25 5.34
CA VAL A 377 -3.43 39.42 5.85
C VAL A 377 -3.94 38.03 6.21
N GLU A 378 -3.29 36.98 5.67
CA GLU A 378 -3.66 35.60 5.98
C GLU A 378 -3.31 35.23 7.42
N ARG A 379 -4.28 34.62 8.10
CA ARG A 379 -4.19 34.17 9.48
C ARG A 379 -5.02 32.93 9.69
N GLY A 380 -4.71 32.17 10.73
CA GLY A 380 -5.55 31.06 11.13
C GLY A 380 -4.87 30.08 12.07
N LEU A 381 -5.16 28.80 11.89
CA LEU A 381 -4.72 27.71 12.75
C LEU A 381 -3.96 26.64 11.97
N HIS A 382 -2.74 26.34 12.40
CA HIS A 382 -2.10 25.06 12.13
C HIS A 382 -2.74 24.03 13.05
N PHE A 383 -3.73 23.30 12.55
CA PHE A 383 -4.42 22.25 13.29
C PHE A 383 -3.60 20.97 13.26
N LEU A 384 -3.21 20.48 14.44
CA LEU A 384 -2.55 19.19 14.61
C LEU A 384 -3.41 18.32 15.52
N CYS A 385 -3.64 17.06 15.16
CA CYS A 385 -4.17 16.08 16.11
C CYS A 385 -3.55 14.70 15.97
N PHE A 386 -3.46 14.00 17.11
CA PHE A 386 -2.93 12.65 17.22
C PHE A 386 -4.04 11.62 17.38
N ASN A 387 -3.86 10.46 16.75
CA ASN A 387 -4.83 9.37 16.66
C ASN A 387 -4.12 8.01 16.51
N ALA A 388 -4.70 6.95 17.06
CA ALA A 388 -4.28 5.59 16.72
C ALA A 388 -4.97 5.06 15.45
N GLU A 389 -6.16 5.57 15.13
CA GLU A 389 -6.94 5.11 13.97
C GLU A 389 -7.67 6.29 13.29
N PRO A 390 -7.08 6.93 12.26
CA PRO A 390 -7.61 8.13 11.62
C PRO A 390 -9.05 7.99 11.13
N SER A 391 -9.41 6.83 10.56
CA SER A 391 -10.76 6.53 10.05
C SER A 391 -11.84 6.56 11.13
N ARG A 392 -11.50 6.16 12.36
CA ARG A 392 -12.40 6.13 13.51
C ARG A 392 -12.35 7.42 14.32
N GLN A 393 -11.34 8.25 14.16
CA GLN A 393 -11.19 9.47 14.95
C GLN A 393 -11.32 10.71 14.06
N PHE A 394 -10.23 11.22 13.49
CA PHE A 394 -10.24 12.48 12.74
C PHE A 394 -11.24 12.46 11.57
N GLU A 395 -11.17 11.47 10.67
CA GLU A 395 -12.08 11.42 9.53
C GLU A 395 -13.53 11.21 9.97
N PHE A 396 -13.75 10.42 11.02
CA PHE A 396 -15.08 10.19 11.57
C PHE A 396 -15.69 11.47 12.15
N VAL A 397 -14.95 12.21 12.97
CA VAL A 397 -15.40 13.47 13.56
C VAL A 397 -15.69 14.48 12.47
N GLN A 398 -14.77 14.66 11.51
CA GLN A 398 -14.95 15.60 10.40
C GLN A 398 -16.20 15.23 9.58
N HIS A 399 -16.25 14.01 9.03
CA HIS A 399 -17.33 13.60 8.13
C HIS A 399 -18.68 13.42 8.85
N THR A 400 -18.69 12.68 9.95
CA THR A 400 -19.94 12.16 10.54
C THR A 400 -20.59 13.14 11.51
N TRP A 401 -19.79 14.01 12.14
CA TRP A 401 -20.29 14.97 13.13
C TRP A 401 -20.24 16.42 12.63
N LEU A 402 -19.12 16.85 12.05
CA LEU A 402 -18.96 18.24 11.62
C LEU A 402 -19.66 18.52 10.29
N GLU A 403 -19.40 17.70 9.25
CA GLU A 403 -19.99 17.87 7.91
C GLU A 403 -21.44 17.38 7.80
N ASN A 404 -21.88 16.47 8.67
CA ASN A 404 -23.21 15.89 8.58
C ASN A 404 -24.31 16.92 8.87
N ALA A 405 -25.04 17.30 7.82
CA ALA A 405 -26.13 18.26 7.85
C ALA A 405 -27.33 17.83 8.74
N ASN A 406 -27.39 16.54 9.12
CA ASN A 406 -28.47 15.95 9.90
C ASN A 406 -28.03 15.40 11.26
N PHE A 407 -26.84 15.78 11.73
CA PHE A 407 -26.34 15.37 13.03
C PHE A 407 -27.31 15.75 14.17
N ALA A 408 -27.48 14.85 15.14
CA ALA A 408 -28.35 15.03 16.31
C ALA A 408 -29.80 15.48 15.99
N GLY A 409 -30.35 15.07 14.84
CA GLY A 409 -31.73 15.38 14.45
C GLY A 409 -31.91 16.77 13.80
N LEU A 410 -30.82 17.50 13.58
CA LEU A 410 -30.81 18.75 12.82
C LEU A 410 -31.14 18.47 11.34
N ARG A 411 -31.42 19.52 10.56
CA ARG A 411 -31.69 19.40 9.13
C ARG A 411 -31.11 20.57 8.35
N GLY A 412 -30.17 20.28 7.45
CA GLY A 412 -29.51 21.32 6.66
C GLY A 412 -28.62 22.23 7.50
N GLU A 413 -27.98 21.67 8.53
CA GLU A 413 -27.05 22.40 9.42
C GLU A 413 -25.75 21.60 9.54
N SER A 414 -24.62 22.13 9.04
CA SER A 414 -23.28 21.59 9.34
C SER A 414 -22.64 22.39 10.48
N ASP A 415 -21.44 21.98 10.92
CA ASP A 415 -20.66 22.71 11.92
C ASP A 415 -20.46 24.18 11.53
N PRO A 416 -20.78 25.15 12.39
CA PRO A 416 -20.80 26.55 12.00
C PRO A 416 -19.42 27.12 11.62
N LEU A 417 -18.33 26.57 12.17
CA LEU A 417 -16.98 27.09 11.96
C LEU A 417 -16.29 26.40 10.79
N VAL A 418 -16.27 25.06 10.80
CA VAL A 418 -15.44 24.26 9.87
C VAL A 418 -16.23 23.45 8.86
N GLY A 419 -17.57 23.48 8.91
CA GLY A 419 -18.42 22.79 7.94
C GLY A 419 -18.28 23.36 6.53
N SER A 420 -18.24 22.50 5.52
CA SER A 420 -18.22 22.89 4.11
C SER A 420 -19.52 23.62 3.71
N ARG A 421 -19.37 24.70 2.94
CA ARG A 421 -20.47 25.53 2.38
C ARG A 421 -20.06 26.17 1.06
N GLY A 422 -20.99 26.22 0.10
CA GLY A 422 -20.77 26.74 -1.25
C GLY A 422 -21.48 25.93 -2.34
N ALA A 423 -21.37 26.40 -3.58
CA ALA A 423 -21.95 25.70 -4.74
C ALA A 423 -21.27 24.32 -4.93
N GLY A 424 -22.06 23.26 -4.85
CA GLY A 424 -21.59 21.87 -4.98
C GLY A 424 -21.33 21.15 -3.65
N ASP A 425 -21.45 21.84 -2.51
CA ASP A 425 -21.24 21.25 -1.19
C ASP A 425 -22.52 20.61 -0.64
N LYS A 426 -22.36 19.59 0.20
CA LYS A 426 -23.48 18.91 0.88
C LYS A 426 -23.78 19.49 2.27
N GLY A 427 -22.92 20.39 2.76
CA GLY A 427 -23.08 21.00 4.07
C GLY A 427 -24.23 22.01 4.11
N GLY A 428 -24.79 22.19 5.31
CA GLY A 428 -25.90 23.09 5.56
C GLY A 428 -25.45 24.49 5.93
N ASP A 429 -26.15 25.51 5.42
CA ASP A 429 -25.92 26.92 5.70
C ASP A 429 -26.84 27.50 6.78
N ALA A 430 -27.67 26.66 7.41
CA ALA A 430 -28.51 27.06 8.53
C ALA A 430 -27.85 26.77 9.88
N PHE A 431 -28.24 27.53 10.90
CA PHE A 431 -27.87 27.30 12.30
C PHE A 431 -29.04 27.61 13.22
N SER A 432 -29.47 26.64 14.01
CA SER A 432 -30.59 26.79 14.94
C SER A 432 -30.12 27.00 16.38
N VAL A 433 -30.66 28.03 17.04
CA VAL A 433 -30.57 28.26 18.49
C VAL A 433 -31.91 27.90 19.12
N PRO A 434 -31.99 26.79 19.88
CA PRO A 434 -33.21 26.39 20.56
C PRO A 434 -33.66 27.42 21.60
N GLU A 435 -34.94 27.81 21.56
CA GLU A 435 -35.58 28.75 22.48
C GLU A 435 -37.05 28.36 22.67
N GLU A 436 -37.65 28.75 23.81
CA GLU A 436 -39.07 28.58 24.11
C GLU A 436 -39.80 29.93 24.08
N PRO A 437 -40.98 30.03 23.44
CA PRO A 437 -41.73 28.95 22.79
C PRO A 437 -41.26 28.64 21.36
N VAL A 438 -40.44 29.49 20.74
CA VAL A 438 -40.01 29.34 19.33
C VAL A 438 -38.50 29.49 19.21
N ARG A 439 -37.84 28.53 18.56
CA ARG A 439 -36.41 28.59 18.23
C ARG A 439 -36.08 29.74 17.28
N CYS A 440 -34.86 30.26 17.38
CA CYS A 440 -34.28 31.12 16.35
C CYS A 440 -33.51 30.27 15.33
N ARG A 441 -33.64 30.54 14.03
CA ARG A 441 -32.91 29.83 12.98
C ARG A 441 -32.29 30.82 12.01
N TYR A 442 -30.96 30.90 12.02
CA TYR A 442 -30.16 31.69 11.11
C TYR A 442 -29.97 30.94 9.79
N GLN A 443 -29.88 31.67 8.68
CA GLN A 443 -29.73 31.16 7.32
C GLN A 443 -28.57 31.88 6.62
N GLY A 444 -28.03 31.29 5.56
CA GLY A 444 -26.95 31.91 4.79
C GLY A 444 -25.66 32.07 5.60
N LEU A 445 -25.38 31.14 6.51
CA LEU A 445 -24.10 31.09 7.23
C LEU A 445 -22.97 30.87 6.21
N PRO A 446 -21.95 31.73 6.14
CA PRO A 446 -20.86 31.55 5.19
C PRO A 446 -19.82 30.53 5.70
N ARG A 447 -18.81 30.27 4.88
CA ARG A 447 -17.63 29.47 5.25
C ARG A 447 -16.56 30.39 5.85
N PHE A 448 -16.33 30.30 7.15
CA PHE A 448 -15.29 31.11 7.83
C PHE A 448 -13.91 30.47 7.82
N VAL A 449 -13.82 29.15 7.66
CA VAL A 449 -12.57 28.41 7.66
C VAL A 449 -12.30 27.79 6.30
N ARG A 450 -11.11 28.04 5.74
CA ARG A 450 -10.65 27.46 4.47
C ARG A 450 -9.41 26.62 4.67
N VAL A 451 -9.34 25.48 3.98
CA VAL A 451 -8.17 24.59 4.06
C VAL A 451 -7.16 25.04 3.02
N ARG A 452 -5.92 25.28 3.48
CA ARG A 452 -4.80 25.74 2.64
C ARG A 452 -3.72 24.69 2.46
N GLY A 453 -3.80 23.58 3.17
CA GLY A 453 -2.84 22.50 3.05
C GLY A 453 -3.11 21.44 4.11
N GLY A 454 -2.65 20.24 3.85
CA GLY A 454 -2.83 19.15 4.79
C GLY A 454 -2.09 17.88 4.41
N GLY A 455 -1.91 17.02 5.41
CA GLY A 455 -1.26 15.73 5.23
C GLY A 455 -1.51 14.79 6.40
N TYR A 456 -1.39 13.50 6.12
CA TYR A 456 -1.31 12.46 7.14
C TYR A 456 0.14 12.06 7.34
N PHE A 457 0.55 12.07 8.59
CA PHE A 457 1.89 11.73 9.02
C PHE A 457 1.82 10.61 10.06
N PHE A 458 2.91 9.90 10.23
CA PHE A 458 3.16 8.96 11.30
C PHE A 458 4.28 9.50 12.17
N LEU A 459 4.01 9.67 13.46
CA LEU A 459 4.97 10.04 14.49
C LEU A 459 5.50 8.74 15.12
N PRO A 460 6.66 8.21 14.71
CA PRO A 460 7.22 6.97 15.25
C PRO A 460 7.77 7.14 16.68
N GLY A 461 7.89 6.03 17.40
CA GLY A 461 8.72 5.95 18.61
C GLY A 461 10.21 6.11 18.31
N LEU A 462 11.02 6.39 19.32
CA LEU A 462 12.47 6.63 19.20
C LEU A 462 13.23 5.38 18.74
N ARG A 463 12.81 4.18 19.14
CA ARG A 463 13.33 2.89 18.65
C ARG A 463 13.06 2.72 17.16
N ALA A 464 11.86 3.08 16.70
CA ALA A 464 11.51 3.08 15.27
C ALA A 464 12.32 4.12 14.48
N LEU A 465 12.60 5.29 15.05
CA LEU A 465 13.53 6.28 14.47
C LEU A 465 14.96 5.72 14.36
N ARG A 466 15.45 5.02 15.40
CA ARG A 466 16.78 4.37 15.36
C ARG A 466 16.84 3.29 14.27
N TYR A 467 15.77 2.52 14.14
CA TYR A 467 15.63 1.53 13.08
C TYR A 467 15.69 2.17 11.68
N LEU A 468 14.96 3.27 11.46
CA LEU A 468 15.01 3.99 10.18
C LEU A 468 16.38 4.65 9.91
N ALA A 469 17.08 5.11 10.95
CA ALA A 469 18.41 5.69 10.81
C ALA A 469 19.49 4.67 10.44
N ALA A 470 19.29 3.39 10.81
CA ALA A 470 20.23 2.33 10.47
C ALA A 470 20.31 2.15 8.93
N PRO A 471 21.48 1.81 8.37
CA PRO A 471 21.59 1.53 6.94
C PRO A 471 20.73 0.29 6.59
N PRO A 472 19.97 0.31 5.48
CA PRO A 472 19.23 -0.86 5.02
C PRO A 472 20.24 -1.97 4.71
N ARG A 473 20.12 -3.12 5.37
CA ARG A 473 21.00 -4.27 5.12
C ARG A 473 20.34 -5.23 4.15
N GLY A 474 21.13 -5.69 3.17
CA GLY A 474 20.79 -6.87 2.37
C GLY A 474 20.69 -8.09 3.29
N LEU A 475 19.70 -8.95 3.03
CA LEU A 475 19.51 -10.19 3.76
C LEU A 475 20.77 -11.05 3.53
N THR A 476 21.30 -11.63 4.60
CA THR A 476 22.64 -12.26 4.62
C THR A 476 22.81 -13.39 3.58
N THR A 477 24.01 -13.51 3.03
CA THR A 477 24.43 -14.41 1.94
C THR A 477 24.65 -15.89 2.33
N GLU A 478 24.27 -16.32 3.53
CA GLU A 478 24.39 -17.73 3.94
C GLU A 478 23.13 -18.50 3.50
N PRO A 479 23.24 -19.55 2.66
CA PRO A 479 22.08 -20.33 2.24
C PRO A 479 21.54 -21.17 3.41
N SER A 480 20.47 -20.73 4.08
CA SER A 480 19.71 -21.61 4.97
C SER A 480 18.67 -22.44 4.21
N ALA A 481 18.29 -23.58 4.78
CA ALA A 481 17.15 -24.36 4.30
C ALA A 481 15.85 -23.51 4.34
N PRO A 482 14.93 -23.69 3.38
CA PRO A 482 13.68 -22.94 3.34
C PRO A 482 12.83 -23.22 4.59
N ALA A 483 12.20 -22.19 5.13
CA ALA A 483 11.30 -22.32 6.26
C ALA A 483 10.14 -23.30 5.96
N PRO A 484 9.65 -24.07 6.96
CA PRO A 484 8.43 -24.84 6.82
C PRO A 484 7.25 -23.90 6.48
N PRO A 485 6.25 -24.36 5.71
CA PRO A 485 5.11 -23.52 5.32
C PRO A 485 4.39 -22.98 6.57
N ALA A 486 4.24 -21.66 6.63
CA ALA A 486 3.40 -21.02 7.64
C ALA A 486 1.94 -21.47 7.44
N VAL A 487 1.30 -21.94 8.50
CA VAL A 487 -0.10 -22.36 8.47
C VAL A 487 -0.98 -21.10 8.35
N LEU A 488 -1.33 -20.71 7.12
CA LEU A 488 -2.11 -19.50 6.82
C LEU A 488 -3.61 -19.60 7.20
N LEU A 489 -4.08 -20.78 7.60
CA LEU A 489 -5.48 -21.02 7.95
C LEU A 489 -5.57 -21.47 9.42
N PRO A 490 -6.63 -21.09 10.17
CA PRO A 490 -6.81 -21.53 11.55
C PRO A 490 -6.68 -23.06 11.63
N ASP A 491 -6.02 -23.57 12.67
CA ASP A 491 -5.69 -24.98 12.76
C ASP A 491 -6.92 -25.83 13.20
N THR A 492 -7.89 -25.94 12.30
CA THR A 492 -9.15 -26.67 12.51
C THR A 492 -9.00 -28.14 12.09
N TRP A 493 -9.82 -29.01 12.69
CA TRP A 493 -9.77 -30.46 12.45
C TRP A 493 -10.00 -30.84 10.97
N TRP A 494 -10.87 -30.13 10.25
CA TRP A 494 -11.17 -30.41 8.85
C TRP A 494 -10.05 -29.96 7.90
N LEU A 495 -9.33 -28.86 8.22
CA LEU A 495 -8.16 -28.42 7.46
C LEU A 495 -6.97 -29.36 7.63
N ARG A 496 -6.78 -29.94 8.82
CA ARG A 496 -5.78 -30.99 9.06
C ARG A 496 -6.06 -32.24 8.24
N GLY A 497 -7.33 -32.67 8.18
CA GLY A 497 -7.76 -33.77 7.30
C GLY A 497 -7.50 -33.49 5.83
N GLY A 498 -7.81 -32.28 5.36
CA GLY A 498 -7.54 -31.84 3.99
C GLY A 498 -6.05 -31.82 3.63
N ARG A 499 -5.18 -31.38 4.54
CA ARG A 499 -3.71 -31.39 4.35
C ARG A 499 -3.16 -32.82 4.24
N ALA A 500 -3.57 -33.72 5.12
CA ALA A 500 -3.10 -35.12 5.08
C ALA A 500 -3.46 -35.81 3.75
N ILE A 501 -4.65 -35.53 3.21
CA ILE A 501 -5.09 -36.03 1.89
C ILE A 501 -4.23 -35.42 0.77
N ASN A 502 -4.01 -34.10 0.80
CA ASN A 502 -3.14 -33.41 -0.17
C ASN A 502 -1.75 -34.06 -0.21
N ASP A 503 -1.12 -34.23 0.96
CA ASP A 503 0.23 -34.80 1.05
C ASP A 503 0.29 -36.25 0.54
N ALA A 504 -0.76 -37.05 0.79
CA ALA A 504 -0.85 -38.41 0.29
C ALA A 504 -0.94 -38.44 -1.25
N LEU A 505 -1.74 -37.54 -1.84
CA LEU A 505 -1.88 -37.41 -3.29
C LEU A 505 -0.59 -36.90 -3.94
N GLU A 506 0.07 -35.91 -3.35
CA GLU A 506 1.38 -35.43 -3.82
C GLU A 506 2.45 -36.53 -3.79
N ARG A 507 2.50 -37.33 -2.71
CA ARG A 507 3.39 -38.49 -2.64
C ARG A 507 3.07 -39.53 -3.72
N GLY A 508 1.79 -39.78 -3.98
CA GLY A 508 1.34 -40.68 -5.05
C GLY A 508 1.78 -40.19 -6.44
N LEU A 509 1.64 -38.89 -6.71
CA LEU A 509 2.11 -38.25 -7.95
C LEU A 509 3.63 -38.32 -8.08
N ALA A 510 4.38 -38.07 -7.00
CA ALA A 510 5.83 -38.19 -7.01
C ALA A 510 6.29 -39.64 -7.26
N LEU A 511 5.57 -40.64 -6.73
CA LEU A 511 5.88 -42.05 -6.95
C LEU A 511 5.60 -42.46 -8.41
N SER A 512 4.50 -41.99 -9.00
CA SER A 512 4.17 -42.30 -10.41
C SER A 512 5.23 -41.78 -11.38
N ARG A 513 5.86 -40.63 -11.07
CA ARG A 513 6.98 -40.09 -11.87
C ARG A 513 8.23 -40.99 -11.85
N ARG A 514 8.41 -41.83 -10.84
CA ARG A 514 9.53 -42.81 -10.80
C ARG A 514 9.30 -43.99 -11.75
N ALA A 515 8.04 -44.28 -12.11
CA ALA A 515 7.67 -45.33 -13.04
C ALA A 515 7.79 -44.87 -14.52
N THR A 516 8.92 -44.25 -14.87
CA THR A 516 9.13 -43.57 -16.17
C THR A 516 8.89 -44.48 -17.38
N ARG A 517 9.24 -45.77 -17.29
CA ARG A 517 9.00 -46.74 -18.38
C ARG A 517 7.51 -46.95 -18.67
N LEU A 518 6.71 -47.16 -17.62
CA LEU A 518 5.26 -47.32 -17.74
C LEU A 518 4.64 -46.03 -18.26
N ARG A 519 5.03 -44.88 -17.67
CA ARG A 519 4.54 -43.57 -18.07
C ARG A 519 4.82 -43.25 -19.54
N ASN A 520 6.04 -43.49 -20.01
CA ASN A 520 6.42 -43.27 -21.41
C ASN A 520 5.63 -44.17 -22.37
N GLY A 521 5.29 -45.39 -21.97
CA GLY A 521 4.43 -46.29 -22.75
C GLY A 521 3.00 -45.78 -22.86
N VAL A 522 2.41 -45.33 -21.75
CA VAL A 522 1.08 -44.72 -21.70
C VAL A 522 1.03 -43.44 -22.54
N ASP A 523 2.03 -42.57 -22.40
CA ASP A 523 2.08 -41.29 -23.11
C ASP A 523 2.09 -41.49 -24.64
N ARG A 524 2.88 -42.45 -25.14
CA ARG A 524 2.96 -42.76 -26.58
C ARG A 524 1.61 -43.15 -27.18
N LEU A 525 0.74 -43.79 -26.39
CA LEU A 525 -0.55 -44.28 -26.87
C LEU A 525 -1.68 -43.29 -26.61
N LEU A 526 -1.68 -42.61 -25.46
CA LEU A 526 -2.86 -41.90 -24.97
C LEU A 526 -2.66 -40.38 -24.79
N GLN A 527 -1.43 -39.86 -24.74
CA GLN A 527 -1.20 -38.44 -24.40
C GLN A 527 -1.92 -37.50 -25.36
N TRP A 528 -1.66 -37.62 -26.67
CA TRP A 528 -2.29 -36.78 -27.69
C TRP A 528 -3.75 -37.13 -27.94
N PRO A 529 -4.17 -38.40 -28.09
CA PRO A 529 -5.59 -38.73 -28.27
C PRO A 529 -6.48 -38.21 -27.14
N LEU A 530 -6.04 -38.28 -25.88
CA LEU A 530 -6.79 -37.73 -24.74
C LEU A 530 -6.72 -36.20 -24.72
N THR A 531 -5.59 -35.60 -25.07
CA THR A 531 -5.47 -34.14 -25.22
C THR A 531 -6.44 -33.63 -26.29
N ASP A 532 -6.49 -34.27 -27.45
CA ASP A 532 -7.36 -33.89 -28.57
C ASP A 532 -8.83 -34.03 -28.22
N ALA A 533 -9.23 -35.12 -27.56
CA ALA A 533 -10.59 -35.32 -27.08
C ALA A 533 -11.01 -34.23 -26.08
N LEU A 534 -10.14 -33.90 -25.12
CA LEU A 534 -10.41 -32.88 -24.12
C LEU A 534 -10.47 -31.47 -24.73
N GLN A 535 -9.55 -31.15 -25.65
CA GLN A 535 -9.54 -29.88 -26.37
C GLN A 535 -10.74 -29.75 -27.33
N ALA A 536 -11.18 -30.84 -27.95
CA ALA A 536 -12.40 -30.86 -28.75
C ALA A 536 -13.64 -30.58 -27.89
N TRP A 537 -13.71 -31.15 -26.69
CA TRP A 537 -14.77 -30.86 -25.72
C TRP A 537 -14.75 -29.40 -25.24
N LEU A 538 -13.57 -28.85 -24.91
CA LEU A 538 -13.43 -27.44 -24.51
C LEU A 538 -13.86 -26.49 -25.64
N ARG A 539 -13.42 -26.72 -26.88
CA ARG A 539 -13.85 -25.93 -28.05
C ARG A 539 -15.35 -26.07 -28.33
N TRP A 540 -15.90 -27.28 -28.21
CA TRP A 540 -17.35 -27.49 -28.33
C TRP A 540 -18.11 -26.69 -27.28
N ARG A 541 -17.67 -26.72 -26.01
CA ARG A 541 -18.28 -25.97 -24.91
C ARG A 541 -18.25 -24.46 -25.20
N ARG A 542 -17.12 -23.92 -25.66
CA ARG A 542 -17.01 -22.50 -26.04
C ARG A 542 -18.00 -22.13 -27.14
N ARG A 543 -18.12 -22.95 -28.18
CA ARG A 543 -19.11 -22.73 -29.26
C ARG A 543 -20.55 -22.82 -28.76
N HIS A 544 -20.86 -23.85 -27.95
CA HIS A 544 -22.19 -24.09 -27.45
C HIS A 544 -22.72 -22.97 -26.55
N TYR A 545 -21.85 -22.41 -25.71
CA TYR A 545 -22.18 -21.29 -24.81
C TYR A 545 -21.80 -19.91 -25.36
N ALA A 546 -21.37 -19.82 -26.62
CA ALA A 546 -20.95 -18.58 -27.28
C ALA A 546 -19.97 -17.72 -26.45
N ILE A 547 -19.01 -18.37 -25.78
CA ILE A 547 -18.06 -17.71 -24.86
C ILE A 547 -17.15 -16.78 -25.66
N ASP A 548 -17.29 -15.47 -25.44
CA ASP A 548 -16.57 -14.41 -26.16
C ASP A 548 -16.82 -14.37 -27.67
N ALA A 549 -17.99 -14.84 -28.13
CA ALA A 549 -18.33 -14.89 -29.55
C ALA A 549 -18.44 -13.50 -30.23
N ASP A 550 -18.45 -12.43 -29.46
CA ASP A 550 -18.48 -11.04 -29.93
C ASP A 550 -17.09 -10.43 -30.16
N LEU A 551 -16.00 -11.12 -29.78
CA LEU A 551 -14.63 -10.65 -30.02
C LEU A 551 -14.13 -10.98 -31.43
N GLY A 552 -13.41 -10.05 -32.03
CA GLY A 552 -12.66 -10.22 -33.27
C GLY A 552 -11.23 -10.76 -33.08
N LEU A 553 -10.49 -10.86 -34.19
CA LEU A 553 -9.08 -11.26 -34.17
C LEU A 553 -8.23 -10.23 -33.43
N ALA A 554 -7.33 -10.72 -32.58
CA ALA A 554 -6.46 -9.96 -31.69
C ALA A 554 -7.20 -8.99 -30.74
N GLU A 555 -8.51 -9.14 -30.56
CA GLU A 555 -9.30 -8.33 -29.65
C GLU A 555 -9.23 -8.89 -28.22
N GLU A 556 -9.06 -8.00 -27.24
CA GLU A 556 -8.93 -8.32 -25.83
C GLU A 556 -10.17 -7.89 -25.06
N ARG A 557 -10.42 -8.56 -23.94
CA ARG A 557 -11.44 -8.16 -22.97
C ARG A 557 -10.83 -8.09 -21.59
N GLU A 558 -10.85 -6.90 -21.00
CA GLU A 558 -10.47 -6.74 -19.61
C GLU A 558 -11.56 -7.30 -18.70
N LEU A 559 -11.17 -8.16 -17.75
CA LEU A 559 -12.11 -8.77 -16.82
C LEU A 559 -12.38 -7.83 -15.62
N ALA A 560 -13.57 -7.92 -15.05
CA ALA A 560 -14.01 -7.00 -13.98
C ALA A 560 -13.19 -7.16 -12.68
N GLY A 561 -12.31 -6.20 -12.38
CA GLY A 561 -11.43 -6.26 -11.21
C GLY A 561 -10.12 -7.04 -11.44
N GLU A 562 -9.78 -7.31 -12.70
CA GLU A 562 -8.54 -7.99 -13.09
C GLU A 562 -7.29 -7.39 -12.46
N ALA A 563 -7.15 -6.05 -12.46
CA ALA A 563 -6.00 -5.36 -11.88
C ALA A 563 -5.87 -5.58 -10.36
N GLU A 564 -6.99 -5.69 -9.64
CA GLU A 564 -6.99 -6.02 -8.20
C GLU A 564 -6.51 -7.44 -7.97
N VAL A 565 -6.96 -8.39 -8.81
CA VAL A 565 -6.54 -9.80 -8.73
C VAL A 565 -5.04 -9.93 -9.02
N ALA A 566 -4.54 -9.25 -10.06
CA ALA A 566 -3.11 -9.23 -10.38
C ALA A 566 -2.28 -8.64 -9.22
N ARG A 567 -2.73 -7.55 -8.58
CA ARG A 567 -2.08 -7.00 -7.38
C ARG A 567 -2.07 -8.01 -6.23
N ARG A 568 -3.19 -8.69 -5.98
CA ARG A 568 -3.29 -9.70 -4.92
C ARG A 568 -2.37 -10.89 -5.14
N ILE A 569 -2.26 -11.40 -6.38
CA ILE A 569 -1.28 -12.44 -6.72
C ILE A 569 0.14 -11.94 -6.46
N THR A 570 0.43 -10.72 -6.88
CA THR A 570 1.75 -10.09 -6.69
C THR A 570 2.09 -9.97 -5.20
N GLU A 571 1.15 -9.54 -4.37
CA GLU A 571 1.29 -9.45 -2.92
C GLU A 571 1.54 -10.82 -2.28
N GLN A 572 0.76 -11.84 -2.68
CA GLN A 572 0.91 -13.21 -2.18
C GLN A 572 2.26 -13.82 -2.55
N MET A 573 2.69 -13.67 -3.81
CA MET A 573 3.99 -14.17 -4.26
C MET A 573 5.14 -13.41 -3.60
N SER A 574 4.99 -12.10 -3.40
CA SER A 574 5.97 -11.28 -2.67
C SER A 574 6.10 -11.69 -1.20
N GLU A 575 4.97 -11.93 -0.53
CA GLU A 575 4.94 -12.45 0.83
C GLU A 575 5.57 -13.84 0.92
N PHE A 576 5.32 -14.71 -0.06
CA PHE A 576 5.97 -16.01 -0.16
C PHE A 576 7.50 -15.87 -0.27
N LEU A 577 8.00 -14.96 -1.12
CA LEU A 577 9.45 -14.74 -1.27
C LEU A 577 10.09 -14.27 0.04
N LEU A 578 9.51 -13.25 0.67
CA LEU A 578 9.99 -12.69 1.93
C LEU A 578 10.01 -13.75 3.05
N ARG A 579 8.96 -14.56 3.16
CA ARG A 579 8.87 -15.60 4.19
C ARG A 579 9.81 -16.78 3.91
N THR A 580 9.88 -17.24 2.67
CA THR A 580 10.60 -18.47 2.31
C THR A 580 12.10 -18.26 2.26
N TYR A 581 12.53 -17.11 1.75
CA TYR A 581 13.94 -16.77 1.56
C TYR A 581 14.45 -15.78 2.61
N ARG A 582 13.78 -15.72 3.77
CA ARG A 582 14.16 -14.87 4.91
C ARG A 582 15.65 -14.99 5.22
N HIS A 583 16.21 -16.20 5.21
CA HIS A 583 17.61 -16.49 5.59
C HIS A 583 18.43 -17.13 4.47
N GLY A 584 18.15 -16.82 3.20
CA GLY A 584 18.90 -17.41 2.09
C GLY A 584 18.79 -16.64 0.78
N THR A 585 19.40 -17.19 -0.26
CA THR A 585 19.32 -16.61 -1.60
C THR A 585 17.91 -16.82 -2.17
N ALA A 586 17.21 -15.71 -2.41
CA ALA A 586 15.92 -15.72 -3.07
C ALA A 586 16.05 -16.17 -4.52
N GLU A 587 15.21 -17.14 -4.86
CA GLU A 587 14.98 -17.60 -6.22
C GLU A 587 13.71 -16.96 -6.78
N ARG A 588 13.37 -17.27 -8.03
CA ARG A 588 12.15 -16.74 -8.66
C ARG A 588 10.90 -17.36 -8.02
N ALA A 589 9.87 -16.55 -7.79
CA ALA A 589 8.61 -17.01 -7.19
C ALA A 589 7.83 -18.01 -8.07
N GLY A 590 7.99 -17.92 -9.39
CA GLY A 590 7.55 -18.91 -10.37
C GLY A 590 8.70 -19.27 -11.30
N ASN A 591 8.66 -20.47 -11.87
CA ASN A 591 9.80 -21.05 -12.60
C ASN A 591 11.09 -20.99 -11.76
N THR A 592 10.99 -21.51 -10.52
CA THR A 592 11.87 -21.19 -9.39
C THR A 592 13.29 -21.71 -9.60
N LYS A 593 13.46 -23.03 -9.79
CA LYS A 593 14.79 -23.63 -9.90
C LYS A 593 15.42 -23.26 -11.23
N THR A 594 16.64 -22.72 -11.22
CA THR A 594 17.43 -22.51 -12.44
C THR A 594 18.26 -23.76 -12.74
N HIS A 595 18.05 -24.38 -13.91
CA HIS A 595 18.90 -25.48 -14.39
C HIS A 595 20.13 -24.96 -15.11
N GLY A 596 20.02 -23.82 -15.80
CA GLY A 596 21.16 -23.16 -16.43
C GLY A 596 20.76 -21.86 -17.11
N LEU A 597 21.71 -20.92 -17.19
CA LEU A 597 21.63 -19.73 -18.06
C LEU A 597 22.73 -19.86 -19.12
N LEU A 598 22.35 -19.81 -20.39
CA LEU A 598 23.24 -20.09 -21.51
C LEU A 598 23.32 -18.89 -22.43
N LYS A 599 24.53 -18.61 -22.93
CA LYS A 599 24.70 -17.74 -24.09
C LYS A 599 24.05 -18.40 -25.28
N ALA A 600 23.34 -17.63 -26.07
CA ALA A 600 22.62 -18.10 -27.24
C ALA A 600 22.73 -17.10 -28.39
N GLN A 601 22.48 -17.59 -29.60
CA GLN A 601 22.28 -16.77 -30.79
C GLN A 601 20.83 -16.95 -31.25
N PHE A 602 20.11 -15.85 -31.42
CA PHE A 602 18.75 -15.85 -31.94
C PHE A 602 18.79 -15.41 -33.41
N GLU A 603 18.63 -16.36 -34.33
CA GLU A 603 18.73 -16.19 -35.78
C GLU A 603 17.33 -16.09 -36.38
N VAL A 604 16.92 -14.89 -36.82
CA VAL A 604 15.69 -14.69 -37.60
C VAL A 604 15.90 -15.25 -39.01
N LEU A 605 14.98 -16.10 -39.47
CA LEU A 605 15.06 -16.72 -40.79
C LEU A 605 14.71 -15.72 -41.91
N GLU A 606 14.98 -16.09 -43.15
CA GLU A 606 14.41 -15.38 -44.30
C GLU A 606 12.91 -15.68 -44.38
N LEU A 607 12.08 -14.66 -44.15
CA LEU A 607 10.63 -14.82 -44.07
C LEU A 607 9.90 -14.21 -45.28
N PRO A 608 8.75 -14.76 -45.69
CA PRO A 608 7.82 -14.10 -46.60
C PRO A 608 7.40 -12.71 -46.05
N GLU A 609 7.11 -11.77 -46.95
CA GLU A 609 6.73 -10.38 -46.61
C GLU A 609 5.68 -10.28 -45.47
N PRO A 610 4.59 -11.07 -45.43
CA PRO A 610 3.56 -10.94 -44.39
C PRO A 610 4.04 -11.24 -42.96
N LEU A 611 5.20 -11.92 -42.83
CA LEU A 611 5.84 -12.33 -41.58
C LEU A 611 7.00 -11.39 -41.19
N ARG A 612 7.31 -10.36 -41.98
CA ARG A 612 8.39 -9.40 -41.68
C ARG A 612 7.92 -8.29 -40.74
N VAL A 613 7.70 -8.62 -39.45
CA VAL A 613 7.13 -7.69 -38.45
C VAL A 613 7.98 -7.60 -37.18
N GLY A 614 8.24 -6.37 -36.70
CA GLY A 614 8.99 -6.10 -35.47
C GLY A 614 10.36 -6.79 -35.47
N LEU A 615 10.63 -7.62 -34.45
CA LEU A 615 11.85 -8.44 -34.37
C LEU A 615 12.12 -9.28 -35.64
N PHE A 616 11.08 -9.73 -36.34
CA PHE A 616 11.20 -10.61 -37.51
C PHE A 616 11.33 -9.87 -38.84
N ARG A 617 11.54 -8.55 -38.82
CA ARG A 617 11.54 -7.70 -40.02
C ARG A 617 12.64 -8.06 -41.02
N GLU A 618 13.82 -8.37 -40.52
CA GLU A 618 15.01 -8.65 -41.33
C GLU A 618 15.68 -9.95 -40.87
N PRO A 619 16.20 -10.77 -41.82
CA PRO A 619 17.00 -11.95 -41.50
C PRO A 619 18.29 -11.51 -40.80
N ARG A 620 18.39 -11.78 -39.51
CA ARG A 620 19.52 -11.34 -38.70
C ARG A 620 19.72 -12.22 -37.48
N ALA A 621 20.97 -12.40 -37.08
CA ALA A 621 21.33 -12.99 -35.81
C ALA A 621 21.52 -11.94 -34.72
N PHE A 622 20.97 -12.21 -33.54
CA PHE A 622 21.08 -11.42 -32.32
C PHE A 622 21.78 -12.24 -31.23
N GLU A 623 22.50 -11.58 -30.34
CA GLU A 623 22.92 -12.21 -29.10
C GLU A 623 21.71 -12.43 -28.19
N ALA A 624 21.71 -13.52 -27.44
CA ALA A 624 20.61 -13.84 -26.54
C ALA A 624 21.09 -14.60 -25.29
N TRP A 625 20.25 -14.56 -24.26
CA TRP A 625 20.36 -15.41 -23.08
C TRP A 625 19.20 -16.40 -23.03
N ALA A 626 19.50 -17.68 -22.84
CA ALA A 626 18.51 -18.74 -22.68
C ALA A 626 18.58 -19.32 -21.26
N ARG A 627 17.53 -19.13 -20.46
CA ARG A 627 17.39 -19.68 -19.12
C ARG A 627 16.48 -20.90 -19.15
N PHE A 628 17.00 -22.04 -18.75
CA PHE A 628 16.24 -23.26 -18.49
C PHE A 628 15.95 -23.36 -17.00
N GLY A 629 14.70 -23.64 -16.63
CA GLY A 629 14.30 -23.75 -15.24
C GLY A 629 13.18 -24.75 -14.98
N GLY A 630 13.03 -25.12 -13.72
CA GLY A 630 11.94 -25.93 -13.20
C GLY A 630 10.79 -25.03 -12.72
N PRO A 631 9.64 -25.60 -12.39
CA PRO A 631 8.46 -24.89 -11.88
C PRO A 631 8.73 -24.34 -10.46
N GLY A 632 7.72 -23.71 -9.86
CA GLY A 632 7.79 -23.12 -8.53
C GLY A 632 6.76 -23.69 -7.55
N PRO A 633 6.74 -23.21 -6.30
CA PRO A 633 7.44 -22.01 -5.83
C PRO A 633 8.75 -22.29 -5.06
N ARG A 634 9.22 -23.53 -4.95
CA ARG A 634 10.42 -23.90 -4.17
C ARG A 634 11.46 -24.61 -5.02
N VAL A 635 12.72 -24.51 -4.63
CA VAL A 635 13.79 -25.36 -5.19
C VAL A 635 13.70 -26.74 -4.53
N VAL A 636 13.37 -27.75 -5.33
CA VAL A 636 13.33 -29.15 -4.91
C VAL A 636 14.23 -30.01 -5.80
N ALA A 637 14.48 -31.25 -5.40
CA ALA A 637 15.10 -32.25 -6.26
C ALA A 637 14.28 -32.43 -7.54
N ASP A 638 14.92 -32.55 -8.70
CA ASP A 638 14.26 -32.58 -10.01
C ASP A 638 13.15 -33.66 -10.11
N MET A 639 13.31 -34.79 -9.42
CA MET A 639 12.31 -35.87 -9.38
C MET A 639 11.13 -35.63 -8.44
N ARG A 640 11.25 -34.70 -7.48
CA ARG A 640 10.15 -34.32 -6.57
C ARG A 640 9.30 -33.22 -7.19
N ASP A 641 9.82 -32.52 -8.18
CA ASP A 641 9.13 -31.43 -8.84
C ASP A 641 8.00 -31.90 -9.76
N ASN A 642 7.05 -31.02 -10.09
CA ASN A 642 5.86 -31.34 -10.85
C ASN A 642 6.14 -31.85 -12.28
N GLY A 643 7.34 -31.62 -12.81
CA GLY A 643 7.82 -32.09 -14.10
C GLY A 643 7.70 -31.08 -15.24
N VAL A 644 7.01 -29.95 -15.04
CA VAL A 644 6.89 -28.90 -16.06
C VAL A 644 8.17 -28.09 -16.11
N LEU A 645 8.88 -28.12 -17.23
CA LEU A 645 10.08 -27.31 -17.45
C LEU A 645 9.71 -25.95 -18.04
N SER A 646 10.61 -24.98 -17.92
CA SER A 646 10.46 -23.63 -18.46
C SER A 646 11.71 -23.19 -19.24
N LEU A 647 11.48 -22.37 -20.25
CA LEU A 647 12.49 -21.69 -21.06
C LEU A 647 12.16 -20.19 -21.06
N GLY A 648 13.11 -19.36 -20.66
CA GLY A 648 13.09 -17.92 -20.88
C GLY A 648 14.20 -17.54 -21.86
N VAL A 649 13.89 -16.76 -22.89
CA VAL A 649 14.88 -16.27 -23.85
C VAL A 649 14.86 -14.75 -23.81
N LYS A 650 16.00 -14.10 -23.62
CA LYS A 650 16.15 -12.65 -23.75
C LYS A 650 17.02 -12.38 -24.98
N VAL A 651 16.44 -11.76 -26.00
CA VAL A 651 17.15 -11.31 -27.21
C VAL A 651 17.67 -9.90 -26.99
N LEU A 652 18.94 -9.65 -27.33
CA LEU A 652 19.64 -8.40 -27.08
C LEU A 652 19.83 -7.58 -28.35
N GLY A 653 19.97 -6.26 -28.20
CA GLY A 653 20.25 -5.35 -29.31
C GLY A 653 19.09 -5.26 -30.33
N VAL A 654 17.86 -5.44 -29.86
CA VAL A 654 16.65 -5.37 -30.69
C VAL A 654 16.34 -3.90 -30.98
N PRO A 655 16.30 -3.46 -32.24
CA PRO A 655 16.00 -2.07 -32.58
C PRO A 655 14.56 -1.69 -32.22
N GLY A 656 14.37 -0.54 -31.58
CA GLY A 656 13.07 -0.01 -31.17
C GLY A 656 12.97 0.22 -29.66
N GLU A 657 11.90 0.89 -29.25
CA GLU A 657 11.56 1.10 -27.84
C GLU A 657 10.74 -0.10 -27.31
N THR A 658 11.09 -0.56 -26.11
CA THR A 658 10.41 -1.62 -25.38
C THR A 658 9.19 -1.08 -24.62
N LEU A 659 8.21 -1.94 -24.34
CA LEU A 659 6.98 -1.57 -23.61
C LEU A 659 7.14 -1.36 -22.10
N LEU A 660 8.30 -1.73 -21.55
CA LEU A 660 8.67 -1.52 -20.15
C LEU A 660 9.93 -0.65 -20.10
N ASP A 661 9.94 0.31 -19.19
CA ASP A 661 10.96 1.37 -19.13
C ASP A 661 12.19 0.97 -18.29
N ASP A 662 12.21 -0.21 -17.68
CA ASP A 662 13.32 -0.67 -16.83
C ASP A 662 14.51 -1.22 -17.64
N GLU A 663 14.25 -1.73 -18.85
CA GLU A 663 15.25 -2.17 -19.84
C GLU A 663 14.94 -1.57 -21.22
N ALA A 664 15.94 -1.47 -22.09
CA ALA A 664 15.78 -1.02 -23.48
C ALA A 664 16.43 -2.01 -24.45
N HIS A 665 15.96 -2.02 -25.70
CA HIS A 665 16.54 -2.79 -26.80
C HIS A 665 16.57 -4.32 -26.58
N THR A 666 15.55 -4.87 -25.91
CA THR A 666 15.42 -6.31 -25.67
C THR A 666 14.08 -6.86 -26.17
N GLN A 667 14.05 -8.16 -26.50
CA GLN A 667 12.81 -8.91 -26.72
C GLN A 667 12.87 -10.22 -25.93
N ASP A 668 11.96 -10.36 -24.97
CA ASP A 668 11.87 -11.53 -24.11
C ASP A 668 10.79 -12.50 -24.62
N PHE A 669 11.12 -13.79 -24.56
CA PHE A 669 10.21 -14.91 -24.76
C PHE A 669 10.19 -15.80 -23.53
N SER A 670 9.06 -16.47 -23.32
CA SER A 670 8.88 -17.40 -22.21
C SER A 670 8.00 -18.56 -22.66
N GLY A 671 8.36 -19.78 -22.29
CA GLY A 671 7.50 -20.93 -22.50
C GLY A 671 7.70 -22.02 -21.46
N ILE A 672 6.75 -22.95 -21.45
CA ILE A 672 6.75 -24.13 -20.57
C ILE A 672 6.60 -25.42 -21.37
N SER A 673 7.00 -26.56 -20.80
CA SER A 673 6.95 -27.85 -21.50
C SER A 673 5.54 -28.43 -21.68
N ALA A 674 4.55 -27.86 -20.99
CA ALA A 674 3.13 -28.16 -21.18
C ALA A 674 2.51 -27.27 -22.27
N PRO A 675 1.57 -27.77 -23.09
CA PRO A 675 0.97 -26.98 -24.17
C PRO A 675 -0.08 -25.97 -23.70
N THR A 676 -0.50 -26.04 -22.43
CA THR A 676 -1.48 -25.13 -21.82
C THR A 676 -0.96 -24.63 -20.48
N PHE A 677 -1.44 -23.46 -20.07
CA PHE A 677 -1.17 -22.95 -18.74
C PHE A 677 -1.90 -23.81 -17.70
N THR A 678 -1.45 -23.78 -16.44
CA THR A 678 -2.09 -24.56 -15.35
C THR A 678 -3.50 -24.07 -15.04
N THR A 679 -3.77 -22.78 -15.28
CA THR A 679 -5.07 -22.16 -15.06
C THR A 679 -5.53 -21.44 -16.33
N PRO A 680 -6.83 -21.45 -16.65
CA PRO A 680 -7.36 -20.82 -17.86
C PRO A 680 -7.18 -19.30 -17.86
N ASP A 681 -7.37 -18.65 -16.70
CA ASP A 681 -7.30 -17.20 -16.55
C ASP A 681 -6.64 -16.77 -15.22
N VAL A 682 -6.56 -15.45 -15.03
CA VAL A 682 -5.98 -14.77 -13.86
C VAL A 682 -6.75 -15.00 -12.55
N TYR A 683 -8.08 -15.18 -12.56
CA TYR A 683 -8.84 -15.46 -11.34
C TYR A 683 -8.53 -16.85 -10.85
N GLU A 684 -8.51 -17.81 -11.77
CA GLU A 684 -8.16 -19.18 -11.46
C GLU A 684 -6.70 -19.30 -11.00
N ASN A 685 -5.81 -18.49 -11.58
CA ASN A 685 -4.44 -18.35 -11.08
C ASN A 685 -4.42 -17.89 -9.63
N ALA A 686 -5.18 -16.84 -9.27
CA ALA A 686 -5.25 -16.36 -7.88
C ALA A 686 -5.78 -17.42 -6.90
N LYS A 687 -6.77 -18.23 -7.31
CA LYS A 687 -7.26 -19.35 -6.49
C LYS A 687 -6.16 -20.38 -6.26
N LEU A 688 -5.46 -20.77 -7.31
CA LEU A 688 -4.35 -21.72 -7.22
C LEU A 688 -3.22 -21.19 -6.34
N GLN A 689 -2.79 -19.93 -6.51
CA GLN A 689 -1.73 -19.32 -5.69
C GLN A 689 -2.10 -19.27 -4.21
N ARG A 690 -3.36 -18.97 -3.89
CA ARG A 690 -3.85 -19.03 -2.50
C ARG A 690 -3.72 -20.43 -1.89
N LEU A 691 -4.06 -21.47 -2.67
CA LEU A 691 -3.97 -22.86 -2.23
C LEU A 691 -2.53 -23.36 -2.15
N ILE A 692 -1.65 -22.92 -3.06
CA ILE A 692 -0.20 -23.13 -2.96
C ILE A 692 0.34 -22.52 -1.67
N GLY A 693 -0.02 -21.26 -1.36
CA GLY A 693 0.38 -20.58 -0.13
C GLY A 693 -0.09 -21.32 1.13
N ALA A 694 -1.25 -21.99 1.08
CA ALA A 694 -1.80 -22.80 2.17
C ALA A 694 -1.24 -24.24 2.24
N GLY A 695 -0.33 -24.63 1.33
CA GLY A 695 0.22 -25.99 1.24
C GLY A 695 -0.82 -27.04 0.80
N MET A 696 -1.81 -26.63 -0.01
CA MET A 696 -2.95 -27.46 -0.41
C MET A 696 -3.26 -27.36 -1.93
N PRO A 697 -2.26 -27.38 -2.83
CA PRO A 697 -2.47 -27.09 -4.26
C PRO A 697 -3.39 -28.10 -4.96
N VAL A 698 -3.45 -29.36 -4.53
CA VAL A 698 -4.30 -30.39 -5.17
C VAL A 698 -5.79 -30.05 -5.05
N TRP A 699 -6.17 -29.31 -4.01
CA TRP A 699 -7.56 -28.90 -3.80
C TRP A 699 -8.09 -27.90 -4.83
N TYR A 700 -7.21 -27.24 -5.60
CA TYR A 700 -7.65 -26.43 -6.74
C TYR A 700 -8.37 -27.31 -7.78
N PHE A 701 -7.82 -28.50 -8.02
CA PHE A 701 -8.33 -29.45 -8.99
C PHE A 701 -9.54 -30.24 -8.47
N LEU A 702 -9.50 -30.68 -7.22
CA LEU A 702 -10.46 -31.64 -6.66
C LEU A 702 -11.63 -31.01 -5.91
N ASN A 703 -11.74 -29.68 -5.84
CA ASN A 703 -12.84 -29.03 -5.14
C ASN A 703 -14.19 -29.41 -5.79
N PRO A 704 -15.11 -30.12 -5.09
CA PRO A 704 -16.36 -30.58 -5.68
C PRO A 704 -17.35 -29.45 -6.01
N PHE A 705 -17.15 -28.26 -5.44
CA PHE A 705 -18.01 -27.09 -5.66
C PHE A 705 -17.45 -26.11 -6.70
N ASP A 706 -16.21 -26.32 -7.13
CA ASP A 706 -15.47 -25.46 -8.08
C ASP A 706 -14.35 -26.29 -8.71
N SER A 707 -14.73 -27.30 -9.50
CA SER A 707 -13.81 -28.35 -9.94
C SER A 707 -13.08 -27.99 -11.23
N HIS A 708 -11.77 -28.24 -11.25
CA HIS A 708 -10.88 -27.97 -12.39
C HIS A 708 -10.35 -29.28 -13.02
N TYR A 709 -11.24 -30.26 -13.24
CA TYR A 709 -10.84 -31.59 -13.72
C TYR A 709 -10.22 -31.58 -15.12
N ALA A 710 -10.69 -30.70 -16.02
CA ALA A 710 -10.10 -30.56 -17.35
C ALA A 710 -8.63 -30.10 -17.24
N ASP A 711 -8.37 -29.07 -16.43
CA ASP A 711 -7.02 -28.58 -16.18
C ASP A 711 -6.16 -29.64 -15.51
N MET A 712 -6.71 -30.35 -14.53
CA MET A 712 -6.03 -31.47 -13.86
C MET A 712 -5.59 -32.54 -14.87
N LEU A 713 -6.48 -32.96 -15.77
CA LEU A 713 -6.18 -33.99 -16.77
C LEU A 713 -5.14 -33.50 -17.77
N LEU A 714 -5.26 -32.26 -18.28
CA LEU A 714 -4.26 -31.68 -19.18
C LEU A 714 -2.88 -31.61 -18.51
N GLN A 715 -2.81 -31.09 -17.29
CA GLN A 715 -1.56 -31.03 -16.53
C GLN A 715 -1.03 -32.44 -16.25
N ALA A 716 -1.86 -33.40 -15.85
CA ALA A 716 -1.44 -34.77 -15.60
C ALA A 716 -0.93 -35.50 -16.86
N LEU A 717 -1.38 -35.12 -18.07
CA LEU A 717 -0.91 -35.68 -19.34
C LEU A 717 0.47 -35.14 -19.75
N HIS A 718 0.82 -33.91 -19.36
CA HIS A 718 2.04 -33.24 -19.83
C HIS A 718 3.10 -33.03 -18.75
N ALA A 719 2.73 -33.00 -17.47
CA ALA A 719 3.64 -32.86 -16.33
C ALA A 719 4.31 -34.21 -16.00
N LYS A 720 5.49 -34.46 -16.60
CA LYS A 720 6.24 -35.72 -16.47
C LYS A 720 7.72 -35.50 -16.22
N ALA A 721 8.42 -36.55 -15.80
CA ALA A 721 9.88 -36.52 -15.71
C ALA A 721 10.50 -36.53 -17.12
N HIS A 722 11.46 -35.64 -17.36
CA HIS A 722 12.12 -35.45 -18.64
C HIS A 722 13.58 -35.94 -18.57
N GLY A 723 14.13 -36.48 -19.66
CA GLY A 723 15.53 -36.91 -19.69
C GLY A 723 16.52 -35.74 -19.72
N SER A 724 16.20 -34.71 -20.52
CA SER A 724 16.99 -33.48 -20.63
C SER A 724 16.08 -32.30 -21.00
N PRO A 725 16.35 -31.08 -20.49
CA PRO A 725 15.68 -29.85 -20.94
C PRO A 725 15.88 -29.56 -22.43
N PHE A 726 16.93 -30.08 -23.07
CA PHE A 726 17.18 -29.84 -24.50
C PHE A 726 16.32 -30.66 -25.47
N GLU A 727 15.51 -31.59 -24.95
CA GLU A 727 14.76 -32.56 -25.76
C GLU A 727 13.26 -32.27 -25.77
N VAL A 728 12.80 -31.20 -25.12
CA VAL A 728 11.38 -30.86 -24.95
C VAL A 728 11.01 -29.59 -25.69
N GLY A 729 9.76 -29.50 -26.18
CA GLY A 729 9.23 -28.27 -26.75
C GLY A 729 8.72 -27.32 -25.66
N TYR A 730 8.84 -26.01 -25.86
CA TYR A 730 8.39 -24.98 -24.92
C TYR A 730 7.34 -24.08 -25.55
N TRP A 731 6.13 -24.08 -25.00
CA TRP A 731 4.96 -23.37 -25.50
C TRP A 731 4.78 -22.03 -24.78
N SER A 732 4.38 -21.00 -25.51
CA SER A 732 4.02 -19.71 -24.91
C SER A 732 2.77 -19.80 -24.03
N CYS A 733 1.85 -20.72 -24.34
CA CYS A 733 0.52 -20.94 -23.76
C CYS A 733 -0.46 -19.76 -23.88
N VAL A 734 0.04 -18.53 -23.88
CA VAL A 734 -0.69 -17.28 -23.98
C VAL A 734 -0.32 -16.53 -25.28
N PRO A 735 -1.22 -15.68 -25.80
CA PRO A 735 -1.05 -15.01 -27.09
C PRO A 735 -0.24 -13.70 -27.01
N TYR A 736 0.30 -13.30 -28.14
CA TYR A 736 1.07 -12.07 -28.34
C TYR A 736 0.60 -11.41 -29.63
N LEU A 737 0.70 -10.09 -29.70
CA LEU A 737 0.42 -9.34 -30.91
C LEU A 737 1.46 -9.70 -31.99
N TYR A 738 1.08 -9.57 -33.26
CA TYR A 738 1.98 -9.72 -34.40
C TYR A 738 1.71 -8.64 -35.45
N GLY A 739 2.10 -7.42 -35.10
CA GLY A 739 1.73 -6.22 -35.83
C GLY A 739 0.25 -5.87 -35.65
N LYS A 740 -0.33 -5.10 -36.56
CA LYS A 740 -1.70 -4.60 -36.39
C LYS A 740 -2.74 -5.70 -36.64
N GLY A 741 -3.62 -5.96 -35.66
CA GLY A 741 -4.83 -6.78 -35.81
C GLY A 741 -4.60 -8.29 -35.97
N ARG A 742 -3.41 -8.80 -35.62
CA ARG A 742 -3.10 -10.24 -35.67
C ARG A 742 -2.49 -10.67 -34.34
N ALA A 743 -2.86 -11.87 -33.89
CA ALA A 743 -2.30 -12.47 -32.69
C ALA A 743 -1.63 -13.81 -33.03
N ILE A 744 -0.58 -14.14 -32.28
CA ILE A 744 0.15 -15.39 -32.39
C ILE A 744 0.28 -16.09 -31.03
N LYS A 745 0.38 -17.41 -31.04
CA LYS A 745 1.09 -18.19 -30.01
C LYS A 745 2.40 -18.71 -30.62
N TYR A 746 3.37 -19.04 -29.79
CA TYR A 746 4.65 -19.57 -30.28
C TYR A 746 5.13 -20.78 -29.50
N ARG A 747 6.03 -21.54 -30.12
CA ARG A 747 6.68 -22.70 -29.53
C ARG A 747 8.15 -22.80 -29.95
N PHE A 748 9.02 -23.07 -29.00
CA PHE A 748 10.39 -23.51 -29.29
C PHE A 748 10.41 -25.02 -29.43
N VAL A 749 10.80 -25.51 -30.60
CA VAL A 749 10.85 -26.94 -30.95
C VAL A 749 12.30 -27.39 -30.99
N PRO A 750 12.72 -28.37 -30.18
CA PRO A 750 14.09 -28.87 -30.23
C PRO A 750 14.33 -29.61 -31.54
N LEU A 751 15.44 -29.29 -32.22
CA LEU A 751 15.90 -30.03 -33.40
C LEU A 751 16.83 -31.19 -33.04
N LEU A 752 17.19 -31.32 -31.76
CA LEU A 752 18.00 -32.41 -31.26
C LEU A 752 17.22 -33.75 -31.32
N GLU A 753 17.74 -34.71 -32.07
CA GLU A 753 17.13 -36.04 -32.22
C GLU A 753 17.43 -36.99 -31.04
N ARG A 754 18.39 -36.62 -30.17
CA ARG A 754 18.74 -37.37 -28.95
C ARG A 754 17.53 -37.54 -28.04
N ARG A 755 17.41 -38.72 -27.42
CA ARG A 755 16.42 -39.02 -26.37
C ARG A 755 17.10 -39.66 -25.17
N SER A 756 17.28 -38.89 -24.12
CA SER A 756 17.94 -39.30 -22.88
C SER A 756 16.94 -39.97 -21.94
N LYS A 757 17.44 -40.94 -21.17
CA LYS A 757 16.64 -41.60 -20.12
C LYS A 757 16.79 -40.83 -18.82
N VAL A 758 15.71 -40.74 -18.04
CA VAL A 758 15.79 -40.27 -16.65
C VAL A 758 16.67 -41.24 -15.86
N PRO A 759 17.76 -40.78 -15.22
CA PRO A 759 18.64 -41.65 -14.44
C PRO A 759 17.90 -42.21 -13.21
N LEU A 760 18.19 -43.46 -12.85
CA LEU A 760 17.61 -44.12 -11.67
C LEU A 760 18.74 -44.84 -10.90
N PRO A 761 19.06 -44.42 -9.66
CA PRO A 761 18.50 -43.28 -8.93
C PRO A 761 18.88 -41.94 -9.59
N ALA A 762 17.94 -40.99 -9.60
CA ALA A 762 18.19 -39.65 -10.16
C ALA A 762 18.89 -38.75 -9.11
N PRO A 763 20.02 -38.12 -9.45
CA PRO A 763 20.56 -37.00 -8.67
C PRO A 763 19.54 -35.85 -8.53
N ASP A 764 19.69 -35.03 -7.50
CA ASP A 764 18.78 -33.89 -7.23
C ASP A 764 18.80 -32.82 -8.34
N ASP A 765 19.87 -32.77 -9.12
CA ASP A 765 20.18 -31.81 -10.18
C ASP A 765 20.40 -32.49 -11.56
N TYR A 766 19.85 -33.69 -11.76
CA TYR A 766 20.12 -34.49 -12.97
C TYR A 766 19.79 -33.77 -14.29
N LEU A 767 18.82 -32.85 -14.31
CA LEU A 767 18.46 -32.09 -15.51
C LEU A 767 19.59 -31.12 -15.91
N ARG A 768 20.25 -30.50 -14.92
CA ARG A 768 21.42 -29.65 -15.16
C ARG A 768 22.59 -30.48 -15.69
N ARG A 769 22.84 -31.63 -15.08
CA ARG A 769 23.92 -32.55 -15.52
C ARG A 769 23.69 -33.03 -16.94
N ALA A 770 22.45 -33.35 -17.31
CA ALA A 770 22.09 -33.73 -18.67
C ALA A 770 22.37 -32.60 -19.69
N MET A 771 22.15 -31.33 -19.31
CA MET A 771 22.50 -30.19 -20.15
C MET A 771 24.03 -30.06 -20.33
N VAL A 772 24.80 -30.22 -19.23
CA VAL A 772 26.27 -30.19 -19.27
C VAL A 772 26.82 -31.29 -20.17
N GLU A 773 26.33 -32.53 -20.01
CA GLU A 773 26.71 -33.70 -20.83
C GLU A 773 26.35 -33.49 -22.30
N THR A 774 25.15 -32.96 -22.59
CA THR A 774 24.75 -32.71 -23.98
C THR A 774 25.68 -31.68 -24.65
N LEU A 775 26.06 -30.61 -23.96
CA LEU A 775 26.94 -29.59 -24.54
C LEU A 775 28.41 -29.99 -24.62
N SER A 776 28.87 -30.96 -23.83
CA SER A 776 30.24 -31.49 -23.99
C SER A 776 30.36 -32.38 -25.23
N GLU A 777 29.27 -33.05 -25.63
CA GLU A 777 29.22 -33.96 -26.77
C GLU A 777 28.81 -33.26 -28.07
N GLU A 778 27.77 -32.43 -28.02
CA GLU A 778 27.26 -31.71 -29.19
C GLU A 778 28.05 -30.43 -29.47
N ALA A 779 28.16 -30.02 -30.73
CA ALA A 779 28.76 -28.72 -31.09
C ALA A 779 27.82 -27.55 -30.74
N GLU A 780 26.51 -27.77 -30.89
CA GLU A 780 25.45 -26.85 -30.53
C GLU A 780 24.14 -27.58 -30.30
N VAL A 781 23.22 -26.95 -29.58
CA VAL A 781 21.81 -27.37 -29.47
C VAL A 781 20.95 -26.29 -30.11
N VAL A 782 20.03 -26.68 -31.00
CA VAL A 782 19.19 -25.74 -31.74
C VAL A 782 17.70 -25.96 -31.42
N PHE A 783 17.00 -24.87 -31.12
CA PHE A 783 15.55 -24.81 -31.07
C PHE A 783 15.02 -23.98 -32.23
N GLU A 784 14.01 -24.47 -32.92
CA GLU A 784 13.27 -23.71 -33.93
C GLU A 784 12.08 -23.02 -33.27
N LEU A 785 12.02 -21.68 -33.36
CA LEU A 785 10.85 -20.91 -32.94
C LEU A 785 9.80 -20.97 -34.04
N ARG A 786 8.64 -21.54 -33.72
CA ARG A 786 7.47 -21.60 -34.60
C ARG A 786 6.34 -20.75 -34.05
N ILE A 787 5.58 -20.09 -34.92
CA ILE A 787 4.41 -19.30 -34.58
C ILE A 787 3.13 -19.92 -35.15
N GLN A 788 2.01 -19.70 -34.49
CA GLN A 788 0.67 -20.06 -34.93
C GLN A 788 -0.21 -18.81 -34.90
N PHE A 789 -0.87 -18.49 -36.01
CA PHE A 789 -1.78 -17.34 -36.08
C PHE A 789 -3.15 -17.66 -35.50
N GLN A 790 -3.79 -16.65 -34.92
CA GLN A 790 -5.20 -16.73 -34.56
C GLN A 790 -6.06 -16.70 -35.83
N GLU A 791 -6.78 -17.78 -36.10
CA GLU A 791 -7.67 -17.89 -37.28
C GLU A 791 -9.14 -17.72 -36.92
N ASP A 792 -9.53 -18.08 -35.70
CA ASP A 792 -10.90 -18.00 -35.20
C ASP A 792 -10.90 -17.52 -33.73
N PRO A 793 -11.45 -16.35 -33.40
CA PRO A 793 -11.42 -15.83 -32.04
C PRO A 793 -12.18 -16.69 -31.04
N LEU A 794 -13.19 -17.46 -31.48
CA LEU A 794 -14.00 -18.29 -30.59
C LEU A 794 -13.28 -19.58 -30.16
N THR A 795 -12.57 -20.21 -31.10
CA THR A 795 -11.83 -21.47 -30.83
C THR A 795 -10.33 -21.29 -30.59
N MET A 796 -9.80 -20.10 -30.84
CA MET A 796 -8.44 -19.68 -30.51
C MET A 796 -8.49 -18.42 -29.64
N PRO A 797 -9.05 -18.51 -28.42
CA PRO A 797 -9.33 -17.34 -27.58
C PRO A 797 -8.06 -16.67 -27.07
N ILE A 798 -8.17 -15.35 -26.83
CA ILE A 798 -7.10 -14.55 -26.21
C ILE A 798 -7.11 -14.69 -24.68
N GLU A 799 -8.31 -14.71 -24.09
CA GLU A 799 -8.51 -14.64 -22.64
C GLU A 799 -8.52 -16.02 -21.92
N ASP A 800 -8.29 -17.11 -22.66
CA ASP A 800 -8.33 -18.48 -22.12
C ASP A 800 -7.08 -19.29 -22.52
N ALA A 801 -6.20 -19.48 -21.54
CA ALA A 801 -4.91 -20.15 -21.67
C ALA A 801 -4.99 -21.69 -21.60
N SER A 802 -6.19 -22.26 -21.45
CA SER A 802 -6.42 -23.71 -21.47
C SER A 802 -6.56 -24.28 -22.88
N ILE A 803 -6.64 -23.42 -23.90
CA ILE A 803 -6.89 -23.81 -25.30
C ILE A 803 -5.60 -23.85 -26.13
N ILE A 804 -5.37 -25.01 -26.74
CA ILE A 804 -4.30 -25.23 -27.73
C ILE A 804 -4.80 -24.80 -29.11
N TRP A 805 -4.04 -23.90 -29.76
CA TRP A 805 -4.35 -23.43 -31.10
C TRP A 805 -3.96 -24.47 -32.16
N THR A 806 -4.77 -24.58 -33.21
CA THR A 806 -4.67 -25.66 -34.21
C THR A 806 -4.25 -25.17 -35.59
N SER A 807 -3.95 -23.88 -35.74
CA SER A 807 -3.45 -23.31 -36.99
C SER A 807 -2.04 -23.81 -37.30
N GLU A 808 -1.58 -23.59 -38.53
CA GLU A 808 -0.27 -24.04 -39.00
C GLU A 808 0.87 -23.46 -38.13
N GLU A 809 1.83 -24.32 -37.76
CA GLU A 809 3.07 -23.91 -37.09
C GLU A 809 4.11 -23.46 -38.14
N ILE A 810 4.38 -22.16 -38.21
CA ILE A 810 5.31 -21.58 -39.19
C ILE A 810 6.66 -21.27 -38.53
N PRO A 811 7.80 -21.81 -39.01
CA PRO A 811 9.11 -21.50 -38.47
C PRO A 811 9.53 -20.07 -38.80
N VAL A 812 10.00 -19.32 -37.79
CA VAL A 812 10.39 -17.90 -37.96
C VAL A 812 11.80 -17.56 -37.48
N ALA A 813 12.36 -18.33 -36.55
CA ALA A 813 13.70 -18.11 -36.03
C ALA A 813 14.32 -19.40 -35.49
N ARG A 814 15.63 -19.38 -35.25
CA ARG A 814 16.38 -20.44 -34.56
C ARG A 814 17.12 -19.88 -33.36
N LEU A 815 16.95 -20.50 -32.21
CA LEU A 815 17.75 -20.26 -31.01
C LEU A 815 18.87 -21.30 -30.97
N ARG A 816 20.10 -20.86 -31.20
CA ARG A 816 21.30 -21.71 -31.21
C ARG A 816 22.05 -21.57 -29.90
N LEU A 817 22.35 -22.69 -29.27
CA LEU A 817 23.08 -22.78 -28.01
C LEU A 817 24.44 -23.44 -28.30
N PRO A 818 25.51 -22.66 -28.52
CA PRO A 818 26.81 -23.23 -28.78
C PRO A 818 27.35 -23.98 -27.57
N ARG A 819 28.27 -24.93 -27.81
CA ARG A 819 29.09 -25.55 -26.77
C ARG A 819 29.72 -24.49 -25.87
N GLN A 820 29.47 -24.59 -24.57
CA GLN A 820 29.95 -23.64 -23.58
C GLN A 820 29.96 -24.24 -22.17
N GLU A 821 30.79 -23.68 -21.31
CA GLU A 821 30.70 -23.90 -19.87
C GLU A 821 29.72 -22.88 -19.25
N PHE A 822 28.67 -23.37 -18.60
CA PHE A 822 27.67 -22.53 -17.94
C PHE A 822 27.44 -22.88 -16.48
N ASP A 823 27.90 -24.03 -16.00
CA ASP A 823 27.71 -24.50 -14.63
C ASP A 823 28.73 -23.85 -13.69
N THR A 824 28.65 -22.53 -13.55
CA THR A 824 29.58 -21.72 -12.76
C THR A 824 28.82 -20.74 -11.86
N GLN A 825 29.39 -20.41 -10.70
CA GLN A 825 28.77 -19.45 -9.76
C GLN A 825 28.50 -18.08 -10.39
N ALA A 826 29.37 -17.63 -11.30
CA ALA A 826 29.19 -16.37 -12.02
C ALA A 826 27.95 -16.42 -12.92
N ARG A 827 27.70 -17.55 -13.59
CA ARG A 827 26.51 -17.72 -14.43
C ARG A 827 25.24 -17.81 -13.60
N GLU A 828 25.30 -18.47 -12.44
CA GLU A 828 24.17 -18.54 -11.51
C GLU A 828 23.81 -17.17 -10.94
N ARG A 829 24.81 -16.37 -10.57
CA ARG A 829 24.62 -14.99 -10.14
C ARG A 829 23.95 -14.15 -11.23
N LEU A 830 24.48 -14.21 -12.46
CA LEU A 830 23.87 -13.50 -13.59
C LEU A 830 22.41 -13.96 -13.84
N ALA A 831 22.09 -15.24 -13.66
CA ALA A 831 20.72 -15.74 -13.79
C ALA A 831 19.74 -15.14 -12.76
N ARG A 832 20.27 -14.71 -11.60
CA ARG A 832 19.51 -14.00 -10.57
C ARG A 832 19.44 -12.50 -10.84
N GLU A 833 20.52 -11.87 -11.28
CA GLU A 833 20.55 -10.44 -11.66
C GLU A 833 19.68 -10.13 -12.90
N LEU A 834 19.61 -11.06 -13.84
CA LEU A 834 18.83 -10.94 -15.08
C LEU A 834 17.31 -11.02 -14.81
N THR A 835 16.54 -10.13 -15.43
CA THR A 835 15.06 -10.20 -15.45
C THR A 835 14.62 -10.79 -16.78
N ILE A 836 13.57 -11.63 -16.79
CA ILE A 836 12.91 -12.07 -18.02
C ILE A 836 11.43 -11.76 -17.86
N ASN A 837 10.94 -10.77 -18.60
CA ASN A 837 9.56 -10.30 -18.53
C ASN A 837 9.00 -10.26 -19.96
N PRO A 838 7.89 -10.96 -20.27
CA PRO A 838 7.32 -10.95 -21.63
C PRO A 838 6.97 -9.55 -22.13
N TRP A 839 6.89 -8.55 -21.25
CA TRP A 839 6.67 -7.15 -21.61
C TRP A 839 7.94 -6.36 -21.94
N HIS A 840 9.13 -6.93 -21.79
CA HIS A 840 10.32 -6.47 -22.52
C HIS A 840 10.17 -6.87 -23.98
N ALA A 841 9.30 -6.17 -24.69
CA ALA A 841 8.86 -6.50 -26.04
C ALA A 841 8.63 -5.22 -26.82
N LEU A 842 8.80 -5.32 -28.14
CA LEU A 842 8.35 -4.27 -29.05
C LEU A 842 6.82 -4.14 -29.05
N PRO A 843 6.25 -2.95 -29.32
CA PRO A 843 4.81 -2.76 -29.42
C PRO A 843 4.12 -3.73 -30.38
N GLU A 844 4.78 -4.10 -31.48
CA GLU A 844 4.26 -5.06 -32.47
C GLU A 844 4.11 -6.48 -31.92
N HIS A 845 4.86 -6.82 -30.87
CA HIS A 845 4.90 -8.13 -30.21
C HIS A 845 4.32 -8.09 -28.79
N ARG A 846 3.49 -7.08 -28.50
CA ARG A 846 2.88 -6.87 -27.18
C ARG A 846 2.17 -8.13 -26.67
N PRO A 847 2.44 -8.59 -25.43
CA PRO A 847 1.69 -9.68 -24.82
C PRO A 847 0.18 -9.38 -24.73
N LEU A 848 -0.67 -10.38 -25.05
CA LEU A 848 -2.13 -10.25 -25.07
C LEU A 848 -2.80 -11.17 -24.02
N GLY A 849 -3.96 -10.76 -23.52
CA GLY A 849 -4.82 -11.52 -22.60
C GLY A 849 -4.50 -11.33 -21.11
N ASN A 850 -5.48 -11.66 -20.25
CA ASN A 850 -5.45 -11.41 -18.81
C ASN A 850 -4.21 -11.97 -18.09
N GLN A 851 -3.76 -13.19 -18.45
CA GLN A 851 -2.56 -13.78 -17.87
C GLN A 851 -1.31 -12.95 -18.18
N ASN A 852 -1.19 -12.42 -19.41
CA ASN A 852 -0.06 -11.59 -19.77
C ASN A 852 -0.12 -10.23 -19.08
N ARG A 853 -1.29 -9.58 -19.01
CA ARG A 853 -1.47 -8.33 -18.27
C ARG A 853 -1.09 -8.49 -16.79
N ALA A 854 -1.49 -9.59 -16.16
CA ALA A 854 -1.08 -9.91 -14.80
C ALA A 854 0.44 -10.15 -14.66
N ARG A 855 1.05 -10.90 -15.59
CA ARG A 855 2.49 -11.18 -15.59
C ARG A 855 3.35 -9.92 -15.69
N LYS A 856 2.86 -8.83 -16.31
CA LYS A 856 3.53 -7.52 -16.33
C LYS A 856 3.93 -7.10 -14.91
N LEU A 857 2.93 -6.98 -14.04
CA LEU A 857 3.09 -6.53 -12.66
C LEU A 857 3.80 -7.58 -11.80
N ILE A 858 3.37 -8.84 -11.89
CA ILE A 858 3.90 -9.92 -11.04
C ILE A 858 5.41 -10.07 -11.26
N TYR A 859 5.88 -10.14 -12.50
CA TYR A 859 7.30 -10.37 -12.78
C TYR A 859 8.16 -9.13 -12.48
N TYR A 860 7.63 -7.94 -12.75
CA TYR A 860 8.30 -6.68 -12.42
C TYR A 860 8.56 -6.57 -10.91
N GLU A 861 7.52 -6.73 -10.09
CA GLU A 861 7.63 -6.59 -8.63
C GLU A 861 8.43 -7.72 -8.00
N THR A 862 8.15 -8.98 -8.36
CA THR A 862 8.82 -10.12 -7.74
C THR A 862 10.30 -10.21 -8.12
N SER A 863 10.70 -9.76 -9.32
CA SER A 863 12.11 -9.70 -9.69
C SER A 863 12.86 -8.68 -8.84
N ARG A 864 12.33 -7.46 -8.73
CA ARG A 864 12.95 -6.39 -7.92
C ARG A 864 13.01 -6.78 -6.45
N LEU A 865 11.95 -7.40 -5.94
CA LEU A 865 11.94 -7.91 -4.56
C LEU A 865 13.01 -8.96 -4.34
N ARG A 866 13.13 -9.96 -5.21
CA ARG A 866 14.16 -10.99 -5.14
C ARG A 866 15.57 -10.39 -5.20
N GLN A 867 15.83 -9.48 -6.15
CA GLN A 867 17.12 -8.78 -6.27
C GLN A 867 17.44 -7.99 -4.99
N ARG A 868 16.45 -7.28 -4.41
CA ARG A 868 16.60 -6.61 -3.11
C ARG A 868 16.90 -7.58 -1.97
N ILE A 869 16.20 -8.73 -1.91
CA ILE A 869 16.47 -9.77 -0.92
C ILE A 869 17.92 -10.23 -1.02
N ASN A 870 18.42 -10.45 -2.24
CA ASN A 870 19.77 -10.94 -2.49
C ASN A 870 20.87 -9.87 -2.40
N GLY A 871 20.52 -8.58 -2.32
CA GLY A 871 21.48 -7.49 -2.49
C GLY A 871 22.13 -7.47 -3.88
N GLU A 872 21.41 -7.91 -4.90
CA GLU A 872 21.87 -8.00 -6.29
C GLU A 872 21.36 -6.80 -7.10
N GLU A 873 22.23 -6.21 -7.92
CA GLU A 873 21.83 -5.15 -8.85
C GLU A 873 21.15 -5.76 -10.09
N HIS A 874 20.18 -5.02 -10.63
CA HIS A 874 19.51 -5.45 -11.85
C HIS A 874 20.44 -5.28 -13.05
N PHE A 875 20.76 -6.39 -13.72
CA PHE A 875 21.56 -6.37 -14.94
C PHE A 875 20.75 -5.78 -16.09
N LYS A 876 21.19 -4.62 -16.60
CA LYS A 876 20.68 -3.99 -17.81
C LYS A 876 21.62 -4.34 -18.97
N PRO A 877 21.16 -5.12 -19.97
CA PRO A 877 21.99 -5.56 -21.08
C PRO A 877 22.48 -4.45 -22.01
#